data_AF-A0A7X7CZX9-F1
#
_entry.id   AF-A0A7X7CZX9-F1
#
_cell.length_a   1.000
_cell.length_b   1.000
_cell.length_c   1.000
_cell.angle_alpha   90.00
_cell.angle_beta   90.00
_cell.angle_gamma   90.00
#
_symmetry.space_group_name_H-M   'P 1'
#
loop_
_entity.id
_entity.type
_entity.pdbx_description
1 polymer ?
#
loop_
_entity_poly.entity_id
_entity_poly.type
_entity_poly.pdbx_seq_one_letter_code
_entity_poly.pdbx_strand_id
1 'polypeptide(L)'
;MAGKFLLPVFSFLMVIAIAGCATTKKSVTGDPSGRTPSAEREFRAAWVATVANINWPSKPGLSVDEQKSEAMALLDLLHKNNFNAVIFQVRPHCDAMYRSDLEPWSYYLTGEQGLAPDPYYDPLQFWIDEAHARGIELHAWLNPYRAHHPAGGPVTDASIVRKRPDLVLKLEVENYWWMDPALQGTQDHSYNVVMDLVRRYDLDGIHFDDYFYPYPDYNNFKDFPDDRSWQAYQASGGKLSRSDWRREAVNTFIERLYKGIKAEKPWVKFGLSPFGIWQPNNPPAIGGGFNQHETLYADAKLWLNKGWIDYYSPQLYWPINQIAQSFPVLLGWWKDENLKGRHLWPGISIGLSPASRAADETVNQIMVTRGLLPESPGVIHWSIGPLVNSPGLVKAVADGPYRRPALVPAMPWLDARAPAAPTVTTKTADGNLHISWTHPDPSDVGRTVVYYRYGSQWNQNIHGNNVTKDEIPAFIVNRTLLSRTRRENVKSADQAFQKLDSIAVSAVDRFGNESVISKMAVTGLTFADAPALEPVLAEFYDGMRRPPLPVPAVTPGVNVLVDDHLDLIRGKRVGLITNPSAVGTDMRSTIDILATTQGVNLVALFGAEHGVRGAQHGRIFSGGDKDPVTGIPVYSLYGDSWAPKREWLDSIDVMLFDIQGVGSAWYTFK
;
A
#
# COMPACT_ATOMS: atom_id res chain seq x y z
N MET A 1 -10.78 -87.08 -20.55
CA MET A 1 -9.42 -87.00 -21.11
C MET A 1 -8.61 -86.08 -20.20
N ALA A 2 -7.97 -86.57 -19.15
CA ALA A 2 -6.69 -87.29 -19.10
C ALA A 2 -5.45 -86.39 -19.35
N GLY A 3 -4.73 -86.08 -18.25
CA GLY A 3 -3.32 -85.63 -18.19
C GLY A 3 -3.11 -84.11 -18.06
N LYS A 4 -2.20 -83.54 -17.23
CA LYS A 4 -1.09 -84.03 -16.37
C LYS A 4 -0.64 -82.86 -15.44
N PHE A 5 -0.53 -83.10 -14.13
CA PHE A 5 0.66 -83.02 -13.23
C PHE A 5 1.07 -81.70 -12.50
N LEU A 6 1.08 -81.82 -11.15
CA LEU A 6 2.08 -81.43 -10.10
C LEU A 6 2.32 -79.98 -9.62
N LEU A 7 2.04 -79.80 -8.30
CA LEU A 7 2.63 -79.05 -7.15
C LEU A 7 3.86 -78.11 -7.34
N PRO A 8 4.25 -77.23 -6.36
CA PRO A 8 3.73 -76.99 -4.98
C PRO A 8 3.60 -75.51 -4.54
N VAL A 9 2.98 -75.29 -3.38
CA VAL A 9 2.97 -74.04 -2.60
C VAL A 9 4.27 -73.93 -1.80
N PHE A 10 5.03 -72.84 -1.95
CA PHE A 10 6.18 -72.50 -1.13
C PHE A 10 5.91 -71.24 -0.30
N SER A 11 5.79 -71.41 1.01
CA SER A 11 5.99 -70.35 2.01
C SER A 11 7.48 -70.04 2.12
N PHE A 12 7.86 -68.76 2.12
CA PHE A 12 9.22 -68.36 2.46
C PHE A 12 9.21 -67.30 3.56
N LEU A 13 9.97 -67.61 4.61
CA LEU A 13 10.28 -66.79 5.78
C LEU A 13 10.95 -65.47 5.35
N MET A 14 10.52 -64.36 5.96
CA MET A 14 11.23 -63.09 5.89
C MET A 14 12.11 -62.95 7.14
N VAL A 15 13.42 -62.95 6.92
CA VAL A 15 14.46 -62.70 7.93
C VAL A 15 14.49 -61.20 8.25
N ILE A 16 14.32 -60.85 9.53
CA ILE A 16 14.49 -59.48 10.04
C ILE A 16 15.98 -59.28 10.34
N ALA A 17 16.66 -58.45 9.55
CA ALA A 17 17.98 -57.91 9.89
C ALA A 17 17.81 -56.54 10.55
N ILE A 18 18.07 -56.47 11.86
CA ILE A 18 18.15 -55.20 12.60
C ILE A 18 19.52 -54.58 12.32
N ALA A 19 19.61 -53.72 11.30
CA ALA A 19 20.72 -52.80 11.14
C ALA A 19 20.37 -51.51 11.90
N GLY A 20 21.00 -51.32 13.06
CA GLY A 20 20.93 -50.08 13.80
C GLY A 20 21.61 -48.95 13.02
N CYS A 21 20.83 -48.15 12.30
CA CYS A 21 21.29 -46.88 11.78
C CYS A 21 21.40 -45.89 12.94
N ALA A 22 22.61 -45.75 13.49
CA ALA A 22 23.00 -44.56 14.21
C ALA A 22 22.87 -43.37 13.25
N THR A 23 21.81 -42.58 13.38
CA THR A 23 21.67 -41.32 12.67
C THR A 23 22.71 -40.35 13.24
N THR A 24 23.88 -40.27 12.61
CA THR A 24 24.73 -39.09 12.70
C THR A 24 23.90 -37.93 12.15
N LYS A 25 23.31 -37.11 13.03
CA LYS A 25 22.77 -35.81 12.66
C LYS A 25 23.93 -35.01 12.05
N LYS A 26 24.00 -34.98 10.72
CA LYS A 26 24.71 -33.89 10.04
C LYS A 26 24.02 -32.61 10.49
N SER A 27 24.74 -31.76 11.20
CA SER A 27 24.30 -30.39 11.44
C SER A 27 24.23 -29.71 10.08
N VAL A 28 23.02 -29.66 9.51
CA VAL A 28 22.74 -28.76 8.40
C VAL A 28 22.67 -27.37 9.03
N THR A 29 23.75 -26.61 8.89
CA THR A 29 23.75 -25.16 9.11
C THR A 29 23.04 -24.54 7.92
N GLY A 30 21.70 -24.61 7.96
CA GLY A 30 20.80 -24.07 6.96
C GLY A 30 19.46 -23.77 7.62
N ASP A 31 18.83 -22.69 7.18
CA ASP A 31 17.49 -22.23 7.52
C ASP A 31 16.52 -23.33 8.03
N PRO A 32 15.93 -23.22 9.23
CA PRO A 32 14.94 -24.18 9.73
C PRO A 32 13.67 -24.29 8.87
N SER A 33 13.42 -23.36 7.93
CA SER A 33 12.28 -23.37 7.01
C SER A 33 12.59 -23.88 5.61
N GLY A 34 13.86 -23.91 5.18
CA GLY A 34 14.27 -24.27 3.83
C GLY A 34 13.75 -23.38 2.69
N ARG A 35 13.11 -22.22 2.97
CA ARG A 35 12.52 -21.36 1.94
C ARG A 35 13.55 -20.39 1.35
N THR A 36 13.52 -20.23 0.03
CA THR A 36 14.27 -19.19 -0.70
C THR A 36 13.68 -17.82 -0.32
N PRO A 37 14.51 -16.77 -0.07
CA PRO A 37 13.98 -15.44 0.12
C PRO A 37 13.22 -14.97 -1.13
N SER A 38 12.19 -14.15 -0.94
CA SER A 38 11.39 -13.58 -2.02
C SER A 38 10.83 -12.22 -1.60
N ALA A 39 10.88 -11.25 -2.49
CA ALA A 39 10.26 -9.95 -2.25
C ALA A 39 8.74 -9.99 -2.44
N GLU A 40 8.03 -9.27 -1.56
CA GLU A 40 6.64 -8.91 -1.80
C GLU A 40 6.52 -8.16 -3.13
N ARG A 41 5.45 -8.42 -3.88
CA ARG A 41 5.15 -7.75 -5.15
C ARG A 41 3.82 -7.04 -5.05
N GLU A 42 3.84 -5.73 -5.23
CA GLU A 42 2.65 -4.87 -5.14
C GLU A 42 2.93 -3.52 -5.79
N PHE A 43 2.00 -3.00 -6.59
CA PHE A 43 2.13 -1.66 -7.15
C PHE A 43 1.61 -0.60 -6.17
N ARG A 44 2.45 0.36 -5.81
CA ARG A 44 2.17 1.36 -4.77
C ARG A 44 2.51 2.74 -5.32
N ALA A 45 1.50 3.39 -5.89
CA ALA A 45 1.69 4.65 -6.60
C ALA A 45 0.85 5.79 -6.03
N ALA A 46 1.26 7.02 -6.29
CA ALA A 46 0.47 8.22 -6.06
C ALA A 46 0.51 9.13 -7.30
N TRP A 47 -0.62 9.76 -7.61
CA TRP A 47 -0.68 10.80 -8.63
C TRP A 47 -0.13 12.13 -8.09
N VAL A 48 0.69 12.79 -8.89
CA VAL A 48 1.18 14.15 -8.68
C VAL A 48 0.64 15.02 -9.81
N ALA A 49 -0.43 15.75 -9.52
CA ALA A 49 -1.08 16.63 -10.48
C ALA A 49 -0.38 17.99 -10.59
N THR A 50 -0.21 18.45 -11.82
CA THR A 50 0.41 19.74 -12.13
C THR A 50 -0.59 20.77 -12.63
N VAL A 51 -1.71 20.33 -13.21
CA VAL A 51 -2.83 21.19 -13.58
C VAL A 51 -3.30 21.99 -12.37
N ALA A 52 -3.51 23.29 -12.57
CA ALA A 52 -3.89 24.24 -11.53
C ALA A 52 -2.99 24.22 -10.28
N ASN A 53 -1.75 23.73 -10.40
CA ASN A 53 -0.79 23.58 -9.31
C ASN A 53 -1.37 22.77 -8.12
N ILE A 54 -2.23 21.77 -8.39
CA ILE A 54 -2.90 20.96 -7.35
C ILE A 54 -1.89 20.29 -6.41
N ASN A 55 -0.77 19.78 -6.93
CA ASN A 55 0.28 19.15 -6.11
C ASN A 55 1.67 19.73 -6.36
N TRP A 56 2.09 19.88 -7.61
CA TRP A 56 3.43 20.37 -7.92
C TRP A 56 3.49 21.14 -9.25
N PRO A 57 4.29 22.22 -9.36
CA PRO A 57 4.83 22.96 -8.21
C PRO A 57 3.69 23.59 -7.40
N SER A 58 3.93 23.98 -6.15
CA SER A 58 2.88 24.48 -5.26
C SER A 58 2.19 25.76 -5.76
N LYS A 59 2.86 26.51 -6.64
CA LYS A 59 2.36 27.67 -7.37
C LYS A 59 3.24 27.92 -8.60
N PRO A 60 2.76 28.67 -9.61
CA PRO A 60 3.62 29.09 -10.71
C PRO A 60 4.65 30.13 -10.25
N GLY A 61 5.77 30.25 -10.97
CA GLY A 61 6.78 31.27 -10.76
C GLY A 61 7.73 31.00 -9.58
N LEU A 62 7.73 29.78 -9.03
CA LEU A 62 8.76 29.35 -8.08
C LEU A 62 10.13 29.35 -8.75
N SER A 63 11.16 29.67 -7.97
CA SER A 63 12.55 29.48 -8.41
C SER A 63 12.84 28.00 -8.70
N VAL A 64 13.83 27.75 -9.54
CA VAL A 64 14.23 26.38 -9.92
C VAL A 64 14.62 25.55 -8.68
N ASP A 65 15.28 26.17 -7.70
CA ASP A 65 15.66 25.49 -6.46
C ASP A 65 14.44 25.13 -5.61
N GLU A 66 13.43 26.00 -5.53
CA GLU A 66 12.16 25.70 -4.85
C GLU A 66 11.41 24.57 -5.56
N GLN A 67 11.31 24.61 -6.89
CA GLN A 67 10.67 23.53 -7.66
C GLN A 67 11.34 22.17 -7.42
N LYS A 68 12.68 22.12 -7.47
CA LYS A 68 13.47 20.92 -7.19
C LYS A 68 13.30 20.44 -5.75
N SER A 69 13.34 21.36 -4.79
CA SER A 69 13.14 21.06 -3.36
C SER A 69 11.77 20.44 -3.09
N GLU A 70 10.70 21.00 -3.67
CA GLU A 70 9.36 20.44 -3.55
C GLU A 70 9.25 19.04 -4.19
N ALA A 71 9.83 18.85 -5.37
CA ALA A 71 9.84 17.55 -6.05
C ALA A 71 10.58 16.48 -5.21
N MET A 72 11.75 16.81 -4.67
CA MET A 72 12.50 15.91 -3.78
C MET A 72 11.70 15.58 -2.52
N ALA A 73 11.05 16.56 -1.89
CA ALA A 73 10.24 16.33 -0.69
C ALA A 73 9.08 15.35 -0.95
N LEU A 74 8.44 15.43 -2.12
CA LEU A 74 7.40 14.49 -2.53
C LEU A 74 7.96 13.08 -2.78
N LEU A 75 9.11 12.96 -3.45
CA LEU A 75 9.76 11.66 -3.70
C LEU A 75 10.31 11.02 -2.41
N ASP A 76 10.85 11.83 -1.49
CA ASP A 76 11.30 11.38 -0.17
C ASP A 76 10.13 10.86 0.67
N LEU A 77 8.97 11.53 0.61
CA LEU A 77 7.75 11.05 1.23
C LEU A 77 7.36 9.68 0.69
N LEU A 78 7.34 9.48 -0.63
CA LEU A 78 7.00 8.20 -1.25
C LEU A 78 8.00 7.11 -0.85
N HIS A 79 9.30 7.39 -0.99
CA HIS A 79 10.39 6.45 -0.69
C HIS A 79 10.36 6.00 0.78
N LYS A 80 10.29 6.94 1.73
CA LYS A 80 10.27 6.66 3.18
C LYS A 80 9.09 5.79 3.60
N ASN A 81 7.98 5.83 2.85
CA ASN A 81 6.76 5.10 3.14
C ASN A 81 6.53 3.90 2.20
N ASN A 82 7.61 3.41 1.56
CA ASN A 82 7.64 2.21 0.73
C ASN A 82 6.67 2.21 -0.46
N PHE A 83 6.40 3.40 -1.03
CA PHE A 83 5.84 3.50 -2.38
C PHE A 83 6.94 3.18 -3.40
N ASN A 84 6.55 2.62 -4.54
CA ASN A 84 7.50 2.19 -5.57
C ASN A 84 7.21 2.79 -6.95
N ALA A 85 6.21 3.64 -7.09
CA ALA A 85 5.96 4.38 -8.31
C ALA A 85 5.37 5.79 -8.04
N VAL A 86 5.59 6.71 -8.97
CA VAL A 86 4.98 8.04 -9.03
C VAL A 86 4.36 8.25 -10.40
N ILE A 87 3.14 8.78 -10.44
CA ILE A 87 2.44 9.12 -11.68
C ILE A 87 2.42 10.65 -11.81
N PHE A 88 3.35 11.19 -12.58
CA PHE A 88 3.65 12.62 -12.63
C PHE A 88 3.04 13.28 -13.87
N GLN A 89 2.20 14.30 -13.69
CA GLN A 89 1.52 14.95 -14.81
C GLN A 89 2.46 15.85 -15.61
N VAL A 90 2.95 15.34 -16.75
CA VAL A 90 3.90 16.06 -17.62
C VAL A 90 3.22 16.92 -18.69
N ARG A 91 1.96 16.62 -19.02
CA ARG A 91 1.15 17.34 -20.01
C ARG A 91 -0.26 17.62 -19.48
N PRO A 92 -0.47 18.74 -18.76
CA PRO A 92 -1.76 19.08 -18.18
C PRO A 92 -2.78 19.64 -19.19
N HIS A 93 -2.37 20.45 -20.19
CA HIS A 93 -3.27 21.02 -21.20
C HIS A 93 -2.57 21.45 -22.52
N CYS A 94 -2.07 20.50 -23.31
CA CYS A 94 -1.29 20.78 -24.53
C CYS A 94 -0.12 21.74 -24.29
N ASP A 95 0.60 21.46 -23.21
CA ASP A 95 1.80 22.13 -22.77
C ASP A 95 2.68 21.13 -22.01
N ALA A 96 3.93 21.51 -21.72
CA ALA A 96 4.96 20.56 -21.30
C ALA A 96 5.66 20.98 -20.00
N MET A 97 5.75 20.04 -19.06
CA MET A 97 6.64 20.11 -17.89
C MET A 97 8.07 19.66 -18.20
N TYR A 98 8.48 19.82 -19.46
CA TYR A 98 9.73 19.32 -20.02
C TYR A 98 10.05 20.08 -21.30
N ARG A 99 11.30 19.98 -21.77
CA ARG A 99 11.68 20.61 -23.03
C ARG A 99 11.04 19.86 -24.19
N SER A 100 10.22 20.55 -24.99
CA SER A 100 9.49 20.00 -26.13
C SER A 100 9.59 20.90 -27.36
N ASP A 101 9.73 20.29 -28.54
CA ASP A 101 9.58 20.99 -29.84
C ASP A 101 8.12 20.96 -30.35
N LEU A 102 7.26 20.16 -29.72
CA LEU A 102 5.88 19.94 -30.14
C LEU A 102 4.89 20.77 -29.31
N GLU A 103 5.19 21.00 -28.03
CA GLU A 103 4.32 21.66 -27.06
C GLU A 103 5.07 22.81 -26.36
N PRO A 104 4.38 23.93 -26.05
CA PRO A 104 5.00 25.01 -25.28
C PRO A 104 5.27 24.60 -23.83
N TRP A 105 6.20 25.28 -23.17
CA TRP A 105 6.37 25.15 -21.72
C TRP A 105 5.08 25.45 -20.97
N SER A 106 4.81 24.66 -19.93
CA SER A 106 3.59 24.77 -19.14
C SER A 106 3.50 26.07 -18.36
N TYR A 107 2.30 26.68 -18.39
CA TYR A 107 1.97 27.86 -17.59
C TYR A 107 2.23 27.62 -16.10
N TYR A 108 1.95 26.41 -15.62
CA TYR A 108 2.04 26.06 -14.20
C TYR A 108 3.47 26.05 -13.64
N LEU A 109 4.52 26.18 -14.47
CA LEU A 109 5.90 26.34 -14.02
C LEU A 109 6.23 27.80 -13.69
N THR A 110 5.99 28.70 -14.62
CA THR A 110 6.54 30.07 -14.59
C THR A 110 5.47 31.14 -14.42
N GLY A 111 4.20 30.80 -14.67
CA GLY A 111 3.11 31.78 -14.81
C GLY A 111 3.01 32.37 -16.22
N GLU A 112 3.80 31.89 -17.18
CA GLU A 112 3.76 32.29 -18.58
C GLU A 112 3.93 31.07 -19.49
N GLN A 113 2.90 30.76 -20.30
CA GLN A 113 2.97 29.62 -21.22
C GLN A 113 4.02 29.85 -22.30
N GLY A 114 4.88 28.86 -22.53
CA GLY A 114 5.98 28.93 -23.49
C GLY A 114 7.31 29.41 -22.89
N LEU A 115 7.31 29.90 -21.65
CA LEU A 115 8.53 30.33 -20.97
C LEU A 115 9.16 29.17 -20.19
N ALA A 116 10.42 28.88 -20.47
CA ALA A 116 11.21 27.88 -19.72
C ALA A 116 11.54 28.37 -18.31
N PRO A 117 11.75 27.47 -17.33
CA PRO A 117 12.32 27.84 -16.04
C PRO A 117 13.70 28.51 -16.18
N ASP A 118 14.02 29.45 -15.28
CA ASP A 118 15.32 30.15 -15.23
C ASP A 118 15.90 30.11 -13.81
N PRO A 119 17.17 29.69 -13.61
CA PRO A 119 18.10 29.12 -14.60
C PRO A 119 17.56 27.84 -15.26
N TYR A 120 17.88 27.63 -16.54
CA TYR A 120 17.35 26.50 -17.30
C TYR A 120 17.55 25.14 -16.59
N TYR A 121 16.48 24.37 -16.51
CA TYR A 121 16.52 22.93 -16.25
C TYR A 121 15.32 22.25 -16.94
N ASP A 122 15.45 20.95 -17.19
CA ASP A 122 14.34 20.11 -17.65
C ASP A 122 13.69 19.43 -16.43
N PRO A 123 12.46 19.80 -16.04
CA PRO A 123 11.84 19.25 -14.84
C PRO A 123 11.55 17.75 -14.94
N LEU A 124 11.11 17.24 -16.10
CA LEU A 124 10.86 15.81 -16.25
C LEU A 124 12.14 14.99 -16.09
N GLN A 125 13.26 15.44 -16.68
CA GLN A 125 14.53 14.75 -16.49
C GLN A 125 14.93 14.71 -15.01
N PHE A 126 14.78 15.84 -14.30
CA PHE A 126 15.05 15.90 -12.86
C PHE A 126 14.17 14.93 -12.05
N TRP A 127 12.88 14.88 -12.34
CA TRP A 127 11.95 13.95 -11.68
C TRP A 127 12.31 12.48 -11.94
N ILE A 128 12.74 12.13 -13.15
CA ILE A 128 13.19 10.77 -13.50
C ILE A 128 14.42 10.39 -12.68
N ASP A 129 15.45 11.24 -12.72
CA ASP A 129 16.72 10.98 -12.06
C ASP A 129 16.53 10.79 -10.54
N GLU A 130 15.76 11.69 -9.90
CA GLU A 130 15.49 11.65 -8.46
C GLU A 130 14.57 10.48 -8.05
N ALA A 131 13.59 10.10 -8.89
CA ALA A 131 12.74 8.95 -8.64
C ALA A 131 13.54 7.64 -8.74
N HIS A 132 14.33 7.48 -9.80
CA HIS A 132 15.16 6.30 -10.04
C HIS A 132 16.25 6.13 -8.97
N ALA A 133 16.85 7.23 -8.51
CA ALA A 133 17.80 7.22 -7.39
C ALA A 133 17.19 6.64 -6.09
N ARG A 134 15.87 6.75 -5.92
CA ARG A 134 15.08 6.21 -4.79
C ARG A 134 14.43 4.85 -5.07
N GLY A 135 14.68 4.27 -6.24
CA GLY A 135 14.05 3.01 -6.67
C GLY A 135 12.56 3.14 -7.02
N ILE A 136 12.07 4.37 -7.25
CA ILE A 136 10.67 4.66 -7.61
C ILE A 136 10.55 4.67 -9.14
N GLU A 137 9.57 3.94 -9.69
CA GLU A 137 9.22 4.03 -11.11
C GLU A 137 8.54 5.38 -11.42
N LEU A 138 8.90 6.04 -12.53
CA LEU A 138 8.23 7.26 -12.98
C LEU A 138 7.35 6.99 -14.20
N HIS A 139 6.06 7.23 -14.02
CA HIS A 139 5.07 7.16 -15.09
C HIS A 139 4.66 8.58 -15.51
N ALA A 140 4.96 8.94 -16.76
CA ALA A 140 4.56 10.23 -17.31
C ALA A 140 3.05 10.24 -17.58
N TRP A 141 2.32 11.12 -16.90
CA TRP A 141 0.89 11.31 -17.05
C TRP A 141 0.57 12.47 -17.99
N LEU A 142 -0.28 12.20 -18.98
CA LEU A 142 -0.73 13.17 -19.95
C LEU A 142 -2.25 13.19 -20.01
N ASN A 143 -2.82 14.39 -20.16
CA ASN A 143 -4.14 14.53 -20.73
C ASN A 143 -4.00 14.54 -22.27
N PRO A 144 -4.69 13.67 -23.02
CA PRO A 144 -4.50 13.57 -24.47
C PRO A 144 -5.17 14.68 -25.28
N TYR A 145 -6.27 15.28 -24.81
CA TYR A 145 -7.12 16.14 -25.66
C TYR A 145 -7.41 17.54 -25.11
N ARG A 146 -7.21 17.79 -23.81
CA ARG A 146 -7.41 19.12 -23.22
C ARG A 146 -6.45 20.12 -23.87
N ALA A 147 -7.00 21.09 -24.59
CA ALA A 147 -6.23 22.09 -25.34
C ALA A 147 -5.89 23.32 -24.50
N HIS A 148 -6.79 23.71 -23.58
CA HIS A 148 -6.53 24.78 -22.62
C HIS A 148 -7.42 24.62 -21.39
N HIS A 149 -6.86 24.80 -20.20
CA HIS A 149 -7.60 24.78 -18.94
C HIS A 149 -7.89 26.22 -18.45
N PRO A 150 -9.03 26.50 -17.80
CA PRO A 150 -9.34 27.85 -17.31
C PRO A 150 -8.29 28.43 -16.36
N ALA A 151 -7.63 27.58 -15.55
CA ALA A 151 -6.54 27.98 -14.66
C ALA A 151 -5.17 28.13 -15.36
N GLY A 152 -5.08 27.88 -16.67
CA GLY A 152 -3.83 27.90 -17.46
C GLY A 152 -3.44 29.28 -17.99
N GLY A 153 -3.93 30.36 -17.38
CA GLY A 153 -3.68 31.73 -17.84
C GLY A 153 -4.35 32.07 -19.18
N PRO A 154 -3.95 33.19 -19.82
CA PRO A 154 -4.47 33.58 -21.12
C PRO A 154 -3.97 32.66 -22.24
N VAL A 155 -4.80 32.48 -23.28
CA VAL A 155 -4.38 31.78 -24.51
C VAL A 155 -3.38 32.65 -25.28
N THR A 156 -2.12 32.25 -25.33
CA THR A 156 -1.02 32.94 -26.03
C THR A 156 -0.81 32.41 -27.46
N ASP A 157 0.03 33.07 -28.25
CA ASP A 157 0.41 32.59 -29.60
C ASP A 157 1.21 31.28 -29.58
N ALA A 158 1.77 30.91 -28.42
CA ALA A 158 2.45 29.64 -28.23
C ALA A 158 1.47 28.46 -28.14
N SER A 159 0.22 28.71 -27.71
CA SER A 159 -0.82 27.73 -27.46
C SER A 159 -1.26 26.99 -28.72
N ILE A 160 -1.61 25.70 -28.58
CA ILE A 160 -2.23 24.92 -29.64
C ILE A 160 -3.54 25.54 -30.15
N VAL A 161 -4.26 26.27 -29.29
CA VAL A 161 -5.50 26.98 -29.67
C VAL A 161 -5.25 28.01 -30.77
N ARG A 162 -4.08 28.67 -30.76
CA ARG A 162 -3.68 29.64 -31.80
C ARG A 162 -2.93 28.99 -32.96
N LYS A 163 -2.07 28.01 -32.68
CA LYS A 163 -1.25 27.36 -33.71
C LYS A 163 -2.04 26.39 -34.60
N ARG A 164 -3.03 25.70 -34.03
CA ARG A 164 -3.84 24.67 -34.69
C ARG A 164 -5.33 24.88 -34.41
N PRO A 165 -5.90 26.04 -34.81
CA PRO A 165 -7.33 26.32 -34.63
C PRO A 165 -8.22 25.34 -35.41
N ASP A 166 -7.65 24.59 -36.36
CA ASP A 166 -8.31 23.52 -37.09
C ASP A 166 -8.58 22.27 -36.24
N LEU A 167 -7.84 22.06 -35.15
CA LEU A 167 -7.96 20.89 -34.28
C LEU A 167 -8.74 21.15 -33.00
N VAL A 168 -8.92 22.41 -32.60
CA VAL A 168 -9.48 22.77 -31.30
C VAL A 168 -10.91 23.30 -31.39
N LEU A 169 -11.67 23.04 -30.35
CA LEU A 169 -13.04 23.46 -30.17
C LEU A 169 -13.16 24.22 -28.84
N LYS A 170 -13.86 25.35 -28.87
CA LYS A 170 -14.18 26.13 -27.68
C LYS A 170 -15.35 25.48 -26.95
N LEU A 171 -15.24 25.30 -25.65
CA LEU A 171 -16.35 24.87 -24.81
C LEU A 171 -17.11 26.08 -24.25
N GLU A 172 -18.26 25.82 -23.64
CA GLU A 172 -19.12 26.85 -23.06
C GLU A 172 -18.56 27.47 -21.77
N VAL A 173 -17.76 26.71 -21.00
CA VAL A 173 -17.03 27.27 -19.86
C VAL A 173 -15.94 28.20 -20.37
N GLU A 174 -15.88 29.40 -19.79
CA GLU A 174 -14.93 30.43 -20.21
C GLU A 174 -13.49 29.90 -20.18
N ASN A 175 -12.76 30.19 -21.25
CA ASN A 175 -11.36 29.80 -21.42
C ASN A 175 -11.11 28.28 -21.35
N TYR A 176 -12.12 27.44 -21.59
CA TYR A 176 -11.95 25.99 -21.68
C TYR A 176 -11.97 25.53 -23.14
N TRP A 177 -10.90 24.87 -23.58
CA TRP A 177 -10.73 24.39 -24.95
C TRP A 177 -10.35 22.91 -24.98
N TRP A 178 -10.83 22.21 -26.01
CA TRP A 178 -10.60 20.79 -26.21
C TRP A 178 -10.21 20.52 -27.66
N MET A 179 -9.28 19.59 -27.89
CA MET A 179 -9.03 19.08 -29.23
C MET A 179 -10.15 18.12 -29.63
N ASP A 180 -10.55 18.13 -30.90
CA ASP A 180 -11.51 17.16 -31.43
C ASP A 180 -10.86 15.78 -31.57
N PRO A 181 -11.23 14.77 -30.76
CA PRO A 181 -10.59 13.44 -30.78
C PRO A 181 -10.79 12.68 -32.11
N ALA A 182 -11.80 13.04 -32.89
CA ALA A 182 -12.12 12.37 -34.15
C ALA A 182 -11.27 12.83 -35.34
N LEU A 183 -10.51 13.92 -35.18
CA LEU A 183 -9.61 14.40 -36.23
C LEU A 183 -8.29 13.64 -36.22
N GLN A 184 -7.88 13.16 -37.40
CA GLN A 184 -6.58 12.51 -37.59
C GLN A 184 -5.42 13.38 -37.11
N GLY A 185 -5.48 14.70 -37.35
CA GLY A 185 -4.45 15.64 -36.90
C GLY A 185 -4.33 15.75 -35.37
N THR A 186 -5.43 15.61 -34.64
CA THR A 186 -5.43 15.54 -33.17
C THR A 186 -4.74 14.26 -32.70
N GLN A 187 -5.12 13.12 -33.29
CA GLN A 187 -4.54 11.82 -32.95
C GLN A 187 -3.04 11.77 -33.27
N ASP A 188 -2.62 12.30 -34.41
CA ASP A 188 -1.21 12.38 -34.81
C ASP A 188 -0.41 13.27 -33.87
N HIS A 189 -0.94 14.44 -33.49
CA HIS A 189 -0.27 15.35 -32.56
C HIS A 189 -0.05 14.67 -31.21
N SER A 190 -1.11 14.14 -30.58
CA SER A 190 -0.99 13.47 -29.28
C SER A 190 -0.13 12.20 -29.34
N TYR A 191 -0.19 11.43 -30.42
CA TYR A 191 0.69 10.28 -30.65
C TYR A 191 2.16 10.72 -30.71
N ASN A 192 2.47 11.75 -31.50
CA ASN A 192 3.83 12.24 -31.65
C ASN A 192 4.41 12.77 -30.33
N VAL A 193 3.60 13.46 -29.52
CA VAL A 193 4.00 13.93 -28.19
C VAL A 193 4.36 12.76 -27.27
N VAL A 194 3.53 11.71 -27.21
CA VAL A 194 3.85 10.53 -26.40
C VAL A 194 5.11 9.82 -26.94
N MET A 195 5.22 9.63 -28.25
CA MET A 195 6.36 8.92 -28.82
C MET A 195 7.67 9.72 -28.68
N ASP A 196 7.63 11.04 -28.67
CA ASP A 196 8.78 11.89 -28.34
C ASP A 196 9.26 11.65 -26.90
N LEU A 197 8.33 11.60 -25.94
CA LEU A 197 8.64 11.28 -24.54
C LEU A 197 9.25 9.88 -24.40
N VAL A 198 8.61 8.87 -24.99
CA VAL A 198 9.09 7.48 -24.95
C VAL A 198 10.49 7.36 -25.52
N ARG A 199 10.82 8.08 -26.61
CA ARG A 199 12.15 8.04 -27.20
C ARG A 199 13.20 8.69 -26.30
N ARG A 200 12.95 9.92 -25.85
CA ARG A 200 13.97 10.77 -25.23
C ARG A 200 14.21 10.49 -23.76
N TYR A 201 13.19 10.12 -23.01
CA TYR A 201 13.28 9.97 -21.56
C TYR A 201 13.32 8.51 -21.13
N ASP A 202 13.97 8.26 -19.99
CA ASP A 202 14.02 6.94 -19.37
C ASP A 202 12.79 6.69 -18.49
N LEU A 203 11.63 6.60 -19.13
CA LEU A 203 10.36 6.40 -18.44
C LEU A 203 10.09 4.94 -18.13
N ASP A 204 9.42 4.67 -17.01
CA ASP A 204 8.91 3.34 -16.68
C ASP A 204 7.49 3.13 -17.22
N GLY A 205 6.74 4.21 -17.42
CA GLY A 205 5.41 4.16 -17.99
C GLY A 205 4.89 5.46 -18.59
N ILE A 206 3.87 5.32 -19.44
CA ILE A 206 2.97 6.36 -19.93
C ILE A 206 1.60 6.12 -19.30
N HIS A 207 0.96 7.18 -18.83
CA HIS A 207 -0.34 7.13 -18.18
C HIS A 207 -1.30 8.16 -18.78
N PHE A 208 -2.52 7.75 -19.14
CA PHE A 208 -3.62 8.68 -19.31
C PHE A 208 -4.64 8.50 -18.19
N ASP A 209 -5.23 9.61 -17.77
CA ASP A 209 -6.36 9.66 -16.84
C ASP A 209 -7.69 9.43 -17.59
N ASP A 210 -8.75 10.07 -17.12
CA ASP A 210 -10.13 9.84 -17.53
C ASP A 210 -10.65 10.85 -18.57
N TYR A 211 -9.81 11.78 -19.03
CA TYR A 211 -10.25 12.83 -19.96
C TYR A 211 -10.11 12.42 -21.44
N PHE A 212 -11.20 11.89 -22.00
CA PHE A 212 -11.33 11.58 -23.42
C PHE A 212 -12.10 12.70 -24.13
N TYR A 213 -13.40 12.52 -24.37
CA TYR A 213 -14.28 13.68 -24.54
C TYR A 213 -14.49 14.36 -23.16
N PRO A 214 -14.81 15.66 -23.13
CA PRO A 214 -14.86 16.39 -21.87
C PRO A 214 -16.05 15.98 -21.00
N TYR A 215 -15.92 16.15 -19.68
CA TYR A 215 -17.06 16.03 -18.79
C TYR A 215 -18.16 17.05 -19.14
N PRO A 216 -19.45 16.72 -18.97
CA PRO A 216 -20.55 17.59 -19.40
C PRO A 216 -20.53 18.99 -18.81
N ASP A 217 -20.14 19.12 -17.54
CA ASP A 217 -20.06 20.39 -16.83
C ASP A 217 -19.04 21.35 -17.46
N TYR A 218 -18.02 20.84 -18.16
CA TYR A 218 -17.03 21.66 -18.88
C TYR A 218 -17.64 22.35 -20.11
N ASN A 219 -18.78 21.87 -20.57
CA ASN A 219 -19.52 22.43 -21.70
C ASN A 219 -20.95 22.85 -21.31
N ASN A 220 -21.17 23.22 -20.04
CA ASN A 220 -22.50 23.59 -19.51
C ASN A 220 -23.60 22.57 -19.86
N PHE A 221 -23.26 21.29 -19.82
CA PHE A 221 -24.12 20.15 -20.16
C PHE A 221 -24.65 20.15 -21.60
N LYS A 222 -24.06 20.94 -22.52
CA LYS A 222 -24.31 20.85 -23.97
C LYS A 222 -23.47 19.73 -24.57
N ASP A 223 -23.95 19.14 -25.67
CA ASP A 223 -23.17 18.15 -26.42
C ASP A 223 -21.88 18.76 -26.99
N PHE A 224 -20.87 17.92 -27.20
CA PHE A 224 -19.57 18.34 -27.68
C PHE A 224 -19.68 18.95 -29.10
N PRO A 225 -19.09 20.12 -29.38
CA PRO A 225 -19.35 20.88 -30.60
C PRO A 225 -18.56 20.38 -31.83
N ASP A 226 -18.57 19.07 -32.09
CA ASP A 226 -17.88 18.40 -33.21
C ASP A 226 -18.76 18.22 -34.47
N ASP A 227 -19.77 19.07 -34.66
CA ASP A 227 -20.71 18.96 -35.79
C ASP A 227 -19.99 18.98 -37.15
N ARG A 228 -18.91 19.76 -37.26
CA ARG A 228 -18.15 19.91 -38.51
C ARG A 228 -17.45 18.60 -38.90
N SER A 229 -16.72 17.97 -37.98
CA SER A 229 -16.01 16.72 -38.23
C SER A 229 -16.99 15.55 -38.39
N TRP A 230 -18.09 15.57 -37.63
CA TRP A 230 -19.19 14.62 -37.78
C TRP A 230 -19.81 14.68 -39.19
N GLN A 231 -20.17 15.87 -39.68
CA GLN A 231 -20.72 16.03 -41.03
C GLN A 231 -19.73 15.61 -42.12
N ALA A 232 -18.44 15.88 -41.93
CA ALA A 232 -17.39 15.44 -42.86
C ALA A 232 -17.28 13.90 -42.89
N TYR A 233 -17.39 13.23 -41.74
CA TYR A 233 -17.44 11.77 -41.65
C TYR A 233 -18.68 11.20 -42.35
N GLN A 234 -19.86 11.80 -42.16
CA GLN A 234 -21.07 11.38 -42.85
C GLN A 234 -20.95 11.56 -44.37
N ALA A 235 -20.42 12.70 -44.82
CA ALA A 235 -20.23 13.00 -46.24
C ALA A 235 -19.22 12.06 -46.93
N SER A 236 -18.25 11.52 -46.19
CA SER A 236 -17.31 10.51 -46.71
C SER A 236 -17.86 9.08 -46.70
N GLY A 237 -19.14 8.90 -46.36
CA GLY A 237 -19.83 7.60 -46.37
C GLY A 237 -19.80 6.86 -45.02
N GLY A 238 -19.50 7.57 -43.93
CA GLY A 238 -19.54 7.05 -42.56
C GLY A 238 -20.90 6.46 -42.18
N LYS A 239 -20.88 5.34 -41.44
CA LYS A 239 -22.08 4.54 -41.11
C LYS A 239 -22.33 4.36 -39.62
N LEU A 240 -21.36 4.69 -38.77
CA LEU A 240 -21.50 4.59 -37.33
C LEU A 240 -22.51 5.62 -36.82
N SER A 241 -23.14 5.35 -35.67
CA SER A 241 -23.80 6.41 -34.92
C SER A 241 -22.77 7.46 -34.48
N ARG A 242 -23.19 8.69 -34.17
CA ARG A 242 -22.24 9.71 -33.68
C ARG A 242 -21.49 9.24 -32.43
N SER A 243 -22.19 8.59 -31.49
CA SER A 243 -21.57 8.03 -30.29
C SER A 243 -20.57 6.93 -30.60
N ASP A 244 -20.89 6.00 -31.50
CA ASP A 244 -19.94 4.94 -31.91
C ASP A 244 -18.76 5.48 -32.69
N TRP A 245 -18.98 6.50 -33.52
CA TRP A 245 -17.91 7.20 -34.24
C TRP A 245 -16.93 7.90 -33.27
N ARG A 246 -17.44 8.59 -32.25
CA ARG A 246 -16.63 9.20 -31.19
C ARG A 246 -15.81 8.14 -30.44
N ARG A 247 -16.44 7.02 -30.05
CA ARG A 247 -15.73 5.89 -29.41
C ARG A 247 -14.67 5.28 -30.31
N GLU A 248 -15.00 5.03 -31.57
CA GLU A 248 -14.08 4.40 -32.53
C GLU A 248 -12.84 5.26 -32.80
N ALA A 249 -12.99 6.58 -32.83
CA ALA A 249 -11.86 7.50 -32.92
C ALA A 249 -10.90 7.34 -31.74
N VAL A 250 -11.42 7.30 -30.51
CA VAL A 250 -10.60 7.10 -29.30
C VAL A 250 -9.98 5.69 -29.30
N ASN A 251 -10.75 4.65 -29.65
CA ASN A 251 -10.28 3.26 -29.74
C ASN A 251 -9.09 3.13 -30.69
N THR A 252 -9.20 3.72 -31.88
CA THR A 252 -8.13 3.71 -32.90
C THR A 252 -6.86 4.36 -32.36
N PHE A 253 -6.99 5.49 -31.67
CA PHE A 253 -5.86 6.18 -31.06
C PHE A 253 -5.20 5.34 -29.96
N ILE A 254 -5.99 4.76 -29.04
CA ILE A 254 -5.48 3.94 -27.93
C ILE A 254 -4.76 2.69 -28.44
N GLU A 255 -5.33 1.99 -29.41
CA GLU A 255 -4.68 0.81 -30.01
C GLU A 255 -3.36 1.18 -30.70
N ARG A 256 -3.39 2.24 -31.52
CA ARG A 256 -2.19 2.74 -32.22
C ARG A 256 -1.11 3.13 -31.22
N LEU A 257 -1.48 3.83 -30.15
CA LEU A 257 -0.56 4.31 -29.14
C LEU A 257 0.11 3.14 -28.42
N TYR A 258 -0.67 2.17 -27.94
CA TYR A 258 -0.12 0.97 -27.29
C TYR A 258 0.90 0.28 -28.20
N LYS A 259 0.52 -0.01 -29.45
CA LYS A 259 1.41 -0.64 -30.44
C LYS A 259 2.68 0.17 -30.67
N GLY A 260 2.56 1.49 -30.77
CA GLY A 260 3.70 2.40 -30.94
C GLY A 260 4.67 2.36 -29.77
N ILE A 261 4.17 2.46 -28.53
CA ILE A 261 4.99 2.39 -27.31
C ILE A 261 5.72 1.05 -27.24
N LYS A 262 5.00 -0.06 -27.44
CA LYS A 262 5.59 -1.41 -27.39
C LYS A 262 6.66 -1.63 -28.46
N ALA A 263 6.50 -1.04 -29.64
CA ALA A 263 7.49 -1.14 -30.72
C ALA A 263 8.77 -0.32 -30.44
N GLU A 264 8.64 0.80 -29.72
CA GLU A 264 9.77 1.70 -29.43
C GLU A 264 10.55 1.26 -28.18
N LYS A 265 9.87 1.06 -27.05
CA LYS A 265 10.44 0.59 -25.78
C LYS A 265 9.47 -0.39 -25.13
N PRO A 266 9.60 -1.71 -25.36
CA PRO A 266 8.63 -2.70 -24.93
C PRO A 266 8.33 -2.69 -23.42
N TRP A 267 9.31 -2.35 -22.59
CA TRP A 267 9.18 -2.29 -21.13
C TRP A 267 8.40 -1.07 -20.61
N VAL A 268 8.24 0.00 -21.40
CA VAL A 268 7.53 1.22 -20.96
C VAL A 268 6.05 0.92 -20.85
N LYS A 269 5.51 0.81 -19.64
CA LYS A 269 4.12 0.42 -19.39
C LYS A 269 3.15 1.44 -19.99
N PHE A 270 2.07 0.99 -20.62
CA PHE A 270 0.96 1.90 -20.96
C PHE A 270 -0.22 1.66 -20.01
N GLY A 271 -0.56 2.69 -19.24
CA GLY A 271 -1.64 2.65 -18.28
C GLY A 271 -2.77 3.62 -18.58
N LEU A 272 -3.98 3.20 -18.25
CA LEU A 272 -5.17 4.05 -18.34
C LEU A 272 -5.89 4.08 -17.00
N SER A 273 -6.34 5.27 -16.59
CA SER A 273 -7.18 5.50 -15.41
C SER A 273 -8.52 6.13 -15.77
N PRO A 274 -9.43 5.39 -16.43
CA PRO A 274 -10.76 5.90 -16.76
C PRO A 274 -11.66 5.99 -15.52
N PHE A 275 -12.82 6.60 -15.69
CA PHE A 275 -13.84 6.67 -14.64
C PHE A 275 -14.18 5.27 -14.09
N GLY A 276 -14.56 5.17 -12.81
CA GLY A 276 -14.74 3.87 -12.17
C GLY A 276 -15.92 3.03 -12.66
N ILE A 277 -16.95 3.64 -13.26
CA ILE A 277 -18.15 2.97 -13.77
C ILE A 277 -18.13 3.00 -15.31
N TRP A 278 -18.09 1.84 -15.97
CA TRP A 278 -18.15 1.76 -17.43
C TRP A 278 -19.50 2.26 -17.96
N GLN A 279 -20.56 1.61 -17.49
CA GLN A 279 -21.95 1.98 -17.75
C GLN A 279 -22.78 1.66 -16.50
N PRO A 280 -23.86 2.42 -16.22
CA PRO A 280 -24.83 2.03 -15.21
C PRO A 280 -25.32 0.58 -15.43
N ASN A 281 -25.62 -0.11 -14.33
CA ASN A 281 -25.99 -1.53 -14.26
C ASN A 281 -24.88 -2.51 -14.65
N ASN A 282 -23.61 -2.08 -14.64
CA ASN A 282 -22.45 -2.95 -14.88
C ASN A 282 -21.42 -2.76 -13.75
N PRO A 283 -21.49 -3.57 -12.68
CA PRO A 283 -22.36 -4.75 -12.49
C PRO A 283 -23.82 -4.39 -12.16
N PRO A 284 -24.78 -5.33 -12.28
CA PRO A 284 -26.22 -5.05 -12.09
C PRO A 284 -26.59 -4.37 -10.75
N ALA A 285 -25.79 -4.59 -9.71
CA ALA A 285 -25.97 -3.95 -8.40
C ALA A 285 -25.70 -2.43 -8.40
N ILE A 286 -24.96 -1.92 -9.38
CA ILE A 286 -24.59 -0.51 -9.54
C ILE A 286 -25.57 0.13 -10.52
N GLY A 287 -26.81 0.32 -10.09
CA GLY A 287 -27.93 0.70 -10.97
C GLY A 287 -27.94 2.15 -11.48
N GLY A 288 -26.99 2.98 -11.08
CA GLY A 288 -26.91 4.40 -11.45
C GLY A 288 -25.48 4.94 -11.43
N GLY A 289 -25.34 6.25 -11.65
CA GLY A 289 -24.03 6.92 -11.73
C GLY A 289 -23.70 7.38 -13.14
N PHE A 290 -22.50 7.92 -13.29
CA PHE A 290 -22.03 8.49 -14.54
C PHE A 290 -21.72 7.39 -15.57
N ASN A 291 -22.14 7.59 -16.82
CA ASN A 291 -21.89 6.67 -17.93
C ASN A 291 -20.70 7.16 -18.75
N GLN A 292 -19.50 6.63 -18.51
CA GLN A 292 -18.32 7.07 -19.26
C GLN A 292 -18.35 6.64 -20.73
N HIS A 293 -18.97 5.50 -21.03
CA HIS A 293 -19.06 4.97 -22.39
C HIS A 293 -19.89 5.86 -23.32
N GLU A 294 -20.97 6.46 -22.80
CA GLU A 294 -21.85 7.35 -23.57
C GLU A 294 -21.53 8.84 -23.38
N THR A 295 -20.82 9.22 -22.32
CA THR A 295 -20.54 10.64 -22.03
C THR A 295 -19.13 11.04 -22.41
N LEU A 296 -18.12 10.29 -21.96
CA LEU A 296 -16.71 10.54 -22.28
C LEU A 296 -16.28 9.81 -23.56
N TYR A 297 -17.15 8.95 -24.11
CA TYR A 297 -16.87 8.06 -25.24
C TYR A 297 -15.61 7.21 -25.02
N ALA A 298 -15.38 6.86 -23.76
CA ALA A 298 -14.31 5.98 -23.33
C ALA A 298 -14.82 4.53 -23.32
N ASP A 299 -14.45 3.74 -24.34
CA ASP A 299 -14.74 2.30 -24.36
C ASP A 299 -13.71 1.52 -23.55
N ALA A 300 -13.63 1.87 -22.26
CA ALA A 300 -12.59 1.40 -21.37
C ALA A 300 -12.62 -0.13 -21.17
N LYS A 301 -13.81 -0.73 -21.24
CA LYS A 301 -13.97 -2.19 -21.25
C LYS A 301 -13.33 -2.82 -22.47
N LEU A 302 -13.54 -2.27 -23.68
CA LEU A 302 -12.89 -2.78 -24.89
C LEU A 302 -11.37 -2.76 -24.76
N TRP A 303 -10.79 -1.66 -24.31
CA TRP A 303 -9.33 -1.52 -24.21
C TRP A 303 -8.72 -2.56 -23.26
N LEU A 304 -9.36 -2.80 -22.11
CA LEU A 304 -8.98 -3.86 -21.17
C LEU A 304 -9.17 -5.26 -21.76
N ASN A 305 -10.33 -5.54 -22.34
CA ASN A 305 -10.65 -6.84 -22.96
C ASN A 305 -9.69 -7.19 -24.11
N LYS A 306 -9.25 -6.19 -24.88
CA LYS A 306 -8.29 -6.35 -25.99
C LYS A 306 -6.84 -6.37 -25.52
N GLY A 307 -6.55 -5.83 -24.34
CA GLY A 307 -5.21 -5.73 -23.77
C GLY A 307 -4.36 -4.65 -24.43
N TRP A 308 -4.97 -3.54 -24.87
CA TRP A 308 -4.29 -2.36 -25.42
C TRP A 308 -3.71 -1.46 -24.31
N ILE A 309 -3.27 -2.09 -23.23
CA ILE A 309 -2.73 -1.51 -22.00
C ILE A 309 -1.91 -2.60 -21.31
N ASP A 310 -0.98 -2.18 -20.45
CA ASP A 310 -0.24 -3.05 -19.55
C ASP A 310 -0.83 -3.01 -18.13
N TYR A 311 -1.41 -1.87 -17.73
CA TYR A 311 -2.19 -1.77 -16.49
C TYR A 311 -3.46 -0.94 -16.65
N TYR A 312 -4.48 -1.30 -15.88
CA TYR A 312 -5.77 -0.65 -15.84
C TYR A 312 -6.05 -0.13 -14.44
N SER A 313 -6.50 1.11 -14.33
CA SER A 313 -6.65 1.82 -13.06
C SER A 313 -7.98 2.53 -12.94
N PRO A 314 -9.11 1.79 -12.89
CA PRO A 314 -10.41 2.44 -12.79
C PRO A 314 -10.47 3.32 -11.54
N GLN A 315 -11.00 4.53 -11.68
CA GLN A 315 -11.12 5.50 -10.59
C GLN A 315 -12.26 5.09 -9.64
N LEU A 316 -11.97 4.19 -8.70
CA LEU A 316 -12.91 3.66 -7.71
C LEU A 316 -12.89 4.55 -6.46
N TYR A 317 -13.36 5.79 -6.60
CA TYR A 317 -13.24 6.83 -5.57
C TYR A 317 -14.33 6.81 -4.50
N TRP A 318 -15.05 5.70 -4.38
CA TRP A 318 -16.15 5.54 -3.45
C TRP A 318 -15.77 4.59 -2.31
N PRO A 319 -16.34 4.79 -1.10
CA PRO A 319 -16.10 3.90 0.02
C PRO A 319 -16.57 2.46 -0.23
N ILE A 320 -15.98 1.53 0.51
CA ILE A 320 -16.32 0.10 0.49
C ILE A 320 -17.81 -0.12 0.76
N ASN A 321 -18.37 0.60 1.74
CA ASN A 321 -19.75 0.42 2.18
C ASN A 321 -20.77 1.31 1.44
N GLN A 322 -20.37 2.06 0.42
CA GLN A 322 -21.29 2.86 -0.38
C GLN A 322 -21.96 1.97 -1.43
N ILE A 323 -23.08 1.32 -1.06
CA ILE A 323 -23.77 0.29 -1.87
C ILE A 323 -23.92 0.68 -3.35
N ALA A 324 -24.34 1.90 -3.64
CA ALA A 324 -24.62 2.35 -5.01
C ALA A 324 -23.38 2.46 -5.91
N GLN A 325 -22.16 2.53 -5.35
CA GLN A 325 -20.88 2.62 -6.07
C GLN A 325 -19.77 1.84 -5.34
N SER A 326 -20.10 0.71 -4.70
CA SER A 326 -19.22 0.05 -3.75
C SER A 326 -17.88 -0.35 -4.37
N PHE A 327 -16.77 0.08 -3.73
CA PHE A 327 -15.40 -0.22 -4.15
C PHE A 327 -15.16 -1.72 -4.49
N PRO A 328 -15.38 -2.69 -3.57
CA PRO A 328 -15.13 -4.10 -3.85
C PRO A 328 -16.01 -4.66 -4.97
N VAL A 329 -17.24 -4.18 -5.11
CA VAL A 329 -18.18 -4.64 -6.15
C VAL A 329 -17.71 -4.21 -7.53
N LEU A 330 -17.30 -2.94 -7.68
CA LEU A 330 -16.73 -2.42 -8.92
C LEU A 330 -15.38 -3.05 -9.25
N LEU A 331 -14.51 -3.25 -8.24
CA LEU A 331 -13.23 -3.91 -8.43
C LEU A 331 -13.40 -5.36 -8.91
N GLY A 332 -14.33 -6.10 -8.30
CA GLY A 332 -14.69 -7.45 -8.73
C GLY A 332 -15.19 -7.50 -10.17
N TRP A 333 -16.04 -6.54 -10.57
CA TRP A 333 -16.53 -6.45 -11.95
C TRP A 333 -15.39 -6.18 -12.95
N TRP A 334 -14.51 -5.21 -12.67
CA TRP A 334 -13.38 -4.92 -13.55
C TRP A 334 -12.37 -6.08 -13.64
N LYS A 335 -12.22 -6.85 -12.56
CA LYS A 335 -11.42 -8.08 -12.55
C LYS A 335 -11.98 -9.10 -13.55
N ASP A 336 -13.31 -9.28 -13.56
CA ASP A 336 -13.95 -10.24 -14.47
C ASP A 336 -13.87 -9.77 -15.94
N GLU A 337 -13.81 -8.46 -16.17
CA GLU A 337 -13.58 -7.86 -17.50
C GLU A 337 -12.11 -7.91 -17.95
N ASN A 338 -11.18 -8.35 -17.10
CA ASN A 338 -9.76 -8.42 -17.45
C ASN A 338 -9.41 -9.72 -18.19
N LEU A 339 -9.90 -9.85 -19.42
CA LEU A 339 -9.77 -11.06 -20.25
C LEU A 339 -8.32 -11.38 -20.69
N LYS A 340 -7.39 -10.45 -20.49
CA LYS A 340 -5.97 -10.57 -20.90
C LYS A 340 -5.01 -10.65 -19.72
N GLY A 341 -5.52 -10.69 -18.49
CA GLY A 341 -4.69 -10.76 -17.28
C GLY A 341 -3.69 -9.60 -17.18
N ARG A 342 -4.08 -8.40 -17.61
CA ARG A 342 -3.28 -7.18 -17.42
C ARG A 342 -3.25 -6.81 -15.94
N HIS A 343 -2.33 -5.96 -15.54
CA HIS A 343 -2.38 -5.44 -14.17
C HIS A 343 -3.68 -4.65 -13.96
N LEU A 344 -4.35 -4.87 -12.82
CA LEU A 344 -5.52 -4.12 -12.40
C LEU A 344 -5.19 -3.43 -11.07
N TRP A 345 -4.90 -2.14 -11.11
CA TRP A 345 -4.48 -1.36 -9.94
C TRP A 345 -5.43 -0.18 -9.78
N PRO A 346 -6.55 -0.33 -9.06
CA PRO A 346 -7.57 0.70 -8.98
C PRO A 346 -7.03 2.00 -8.41
N GLY A 347 -7.54 3.11 -8.94
CA GLY A 347 -7.38 4.43 -8.34
C GLY A 347 -8.29 4.56 -7.13
N ILE A 348 -7.74 4.91 -5.98
CA ILE A 348 -8.49 5.16 -4.74
C ILE A 348 -8.40 6.63 -4.34
N SER A 349 -9.52 7.23 -3.95
CA SER A 349 -9.48 8.60 -3.42
C SER A 349 -9.28 8.57 -1.91
N ILE A 350 -8.17 9.14 -1.46
CA ILE A 350 -7.78 9.18 -0.05
C ILE A 350 -8.07 10.53 0.62
N GLY A 351 -8.61 11.49 -0.14
CA GLY A 351 -8.98 12.83 0.33
C GLY A 351 -10.48 13.11 0.45
N LEU A 352 -11.33 12.27 -0.15
CA LEU A 352 -12.80 12.48 -0.12
C LEU A 352 -13.46 11.95 1.15
N SER A 353 -12.84 10.97 1.82
CA SER A 353 -13.34 10.48 3.10
C SER A 353 -13.08 11.50 4.22
N PRO A 354 -13.97 11.64 5.21
CA PRO A 354 -13.70 12.45 6.39
C PRO A 354 -12.39 12.01 7.05
N ALA A 355 -11.61 12.98 7.57
CA ALA A 355 -10.29 12.70 8.16
C ALA A 355 -10.31 11.62 9.26
N SER A 356 -11.43 11.50 10.00
CA SER A 356 -11.62 10.49 11.04
C SER A 356 -11.71 9.05 10.52
N ARG A 357 -11.96 8.84 9.22
CA ARG A 357 -12.06 7.50 8.59
C ARG A 357 -11.09 7.29 7.44
N ALA A 358 -10.43 8.34 6.96
CA ALA A 358 -9.58 8.28 5.77
C ALA A 358 -8.49 7.21 5.88
N ALA A 359 -7.85 7.08 7.05
CA ALA A 359 -6.84 6.04 7.30
C ALA A 359 -7.42 4.62 7.20
N ASP A 360 -8.49 4.34 7.94
CA ASP A 360 -9.11 3.02 7.95
C ASP A 360 -9.67 2.65 6.58
N GLU A 361 -10.35 3.57 5.89
CA GLU A 361 -10.88 3.33 4.55
C GLU A 361 -9.76 3.03 3.56
N THR A 362 -8.67 3.80 3.60
CA THR A 362 -7.51 3.58 2.72
C THR A 362 -6.88 2.21 2.97
N VAL A 363 -6.64 1.85 4.23
CA VAL A 363 -6.08 0.54 4.60
C VAL A 363 -7.03 -0.58 4.17
N ASN A 364 -8.33 -0.43 4.41
CA ASN A 364 -9.32 -1.44 4.03
C ASN A 364 -9.38 -1.64 2.51
N GLN A 365 -9.32 -0.58 1.69
CA GLN A 365 -9.32 -0.69 0.23
C GLN A 365 -8.05 -1.37 -0.29
N ILE A 366 -6.88 -1.10 0.30
CA ILE A 366 -5.64 -1.83 0.01
C ILE A 366 -5.80 -3.32 0.33
N MET A 367 -6.34 -3.65 1.50
CA MET A 367 -6.53 -5.05 1.92
C MET A 367 -7.56 -5.79 1.07
N VAL A 368 -8.65 -5.13 0.69
CA VAL A 368 -9.64 -5.66 -0.26
C VAL A 368 -9.00 -5.96 -1.61
N THR A 369 -8.15 -5.05 -2.10
CA THR A 369 -7.45 -5.23 -3.37
C THR A 369 -6.52 -6.44 -3.33
N ARG A 370 -5.75 -6.60 -2.24
CA ARG A 370 -4.92 -7.80 -2.03
C ARG A 370 -5.72 -9.10 -2.03
N GLY A 371 -6.92 -9.08 -1.43
CA GLY A 371 -7.81 -10.24 -1.39
C GLY A 371 -8.42 -10.59 -2.75
N LEU A 372 -8.81 -9.58 -3.54
CA LEU A 372 -9.43 -9.79 -4.85
C LEU A 372 -8.43 -10.04 -5.98
N LEU A 373 -7.21 -9.51 -5.87
CA LEU A 373 -6.17 -9.52 -6.91
C LEU A 373 -4.82 -10.07 -6.37
N PRO A 374 -4.76 -11.30 -5.86
CA PRO A 374 -3.57 -11.81 -5.17
C PRO A 374 -2.31 -11.98 -6.05
N GLU A 375 -2.48 -12.19 -7.37
CA GLU A 375 -1.37 -12.37 -8.30
C GLU A 375 -0.66 -11.06 -8.67
N SER A 376 -1.36 -9.92 -8.54
CA SER A 376 -0.86 -8.61 -8.93
C SER A 376 -1.56 -7.52 -8.10
N PRO A 377 -1.38 -7.50 -6.77
CA PRO A 377 -2.00 -6.49 -5.93
C PRO A 377 -1.40 -5.11 -6.23
N GLY A 378 -2.16 -4.07 -5.97
CA GLY A 378 -1.67 -2.71 -6.03
C GLY A 378 -2.78 -1.69 -6.18
N VAL A 379 -2.51 -0.45 -5.79
CA VAL A 379 -3.45 0.68 -5.88
C VAL A 379 -2.70 1.95 -6.25
N ILE A 380 -3.44 2.92 -6.76
CA ILE A 380 -2.93 4.26 -7.03
C ILE A 380 -3.71 5.26 -6.19
N HIS A 381 -3.00 6.09 -5.41
CA HIS A 381 -3.62 7.01 -4.49
C HIS A 381 -3.88 8.35 -5.18
N TRP A 382 -5.16 8.71 -5.28
CA TRP A 382 -5.61 10.03 -5.70
C TRP A 382 -5.80 10.93 -4.47
N SER A 383 -4.93 11.92 -4.27
CA SER A 383 -3.62 12.15 -4.93
C SER A 383 -2.52 12.09 -3.88
N ILE A 384 -1.30 12.54 -4.20
CA ILE A 384 -0.25 12.70 -3.18
C ILE A 384 -0.62 13.73 -2.09
N GLY A 385 -1.51 14.69 -2.38
CA GLY A 385 -1.85 15.80 -1.49
C GLY A 385 -2.32 15.37 -0.09
N PRO A 386 -3.32 14.47 0.04
CA PRO A 386 -3.73 13.94 1.34
C PRO A 386 -2.61 13.21 2.10
N LEU A 387 -1.66 12.56 1.41
CA LEU A 387 -0.47 11.97 2.06
C LEU A 387 0.40 13.07 2.68
N VAL A 388 0.70 14.14 1.92
CA VAL A 388 1.48 15.27 2.44
C VAL A 388 0.82 15.92 3.66
N ASN A 389 -0.49 16.12 3.60
CA ASN A 389 -1.22 16.93 4.57
C ASN A 389 -1.73 16.16 5.79
N SER A 390 -1.66 14.81 5.78
CA SER A 390 -2.23 13.96 6.85
C SER A 390 -1.21 12.97 7.41
N PRO A 391 -0.40 13.36 8.42
CA PRO A 391 0.60 12.46 9.02
C PRO A 391 0.04 11.14 9.54
N GLY A 392 -1.18 11.16 10.10
CA GLY A 392 -1.85 9.95 10.58
C GLY A 392 -2.20 8.96 9.48
N LEU A 393 -2.61 9.46 8.30
CA LEU A 393 -2.92 8.65 7.13
C LEU A 393 -1.65 7.97 6.58
N VAL A 394 -0.59 8.75 6.38
CA VAL A 394 0.70 8.21 5.91
C VAL A 394 1.25 7.18 6.88
N LYS A 395 1.19 7.48 8.19
CA LYS A 395 1.62 6.54 9.22
C LYS A 395 0.81 5.24 9.20
N ALA A 396 -0.51 5.31 9.05
CA ALA A 396 -1.36 4.12 9.01
C ALA A 396 -1.02 3.21 7.81
N VAL A 397 -0.76 3.81 6.65
CA VAL A 397 -0.34 3.08 5.45
C VAL A 397 1.08 2.49 5.61
N ALA A 398 2.03 3.30 6.08
CA ALA A 398 3.43 2.91 6.23
C ALA A 398 3.67 1.88 7.33
N ASP A 399 2.99 1.97 8.47
CA ASP A 399 3.12 0.99 9.56
C ASP A 399 2.29 -0.28 9.31
N GLY A 400 1.24 -0.16 8.49
CA GLY A 400 0.32 -1.23 8.14
C GLY A 400 0.70 -1.91 6.83
N PRO A 401 -0.11 -1.75 5.76
CA PRO A 401 0.07 -2.51 4.53
C PRO A 401 1.44 -2.30 3.86
N TYR A 402 2.05 -1.12 3.93
CA TYR A 402 3.33 -0.81 3.28
C TYR A 402 4.54 -0.90 4.20
N ARG A 403 4.44 -1.65 5.30
CA ARG A 403 5.54 -1.79 6.26
C ARG A 403 6.84 -2.33 5.67
N ARG A 404 6.75 -3.14 4.61
CA ARG A 404 7.90 -3.73 3.92
C ARG A 404 7.99 -3.19 2.50
N PRO A 405 9.20 -2.94 1.96
CA PRO A 405 9.36 -2.56 0.57
C PRO A 405 8.86 -3.68 -0.35
N ALA A 406 8.34 -3.34 -1.52
CA ALA A 406 7.83 -4.30 -2.49
C ALA A 406 8.33 -3.98 -3.91
N LEU A 407 8.55 -5.03 -4.68
CA LEU A 407 8.77 -4.91 -6.12
C LEU A 407 7.46 -4.61 -6.83
N VAL A 408 7.53 -3.97 -8.00
CA VAL A 408 6.38 -3.89 -8.91
C VAL A 408 6.08 -5.30 -9.47
N PRO A 409 4.81 -5.72 -9.58
CA PRO A 409 4.44 -6.97 -10.23
C PRO A 409 5.01 -7.07 -11.66
N ALA A 410 5.42 -8.27 -12.07
CA ALA A 410 6.03 -8.48 -13.38
C ALA A 410 5.00 -8.50 -14.52
N MET A 411 5.43 -8.24 -15.76
CA MET A 411 4.62 -8.26 -16.98
C MET A 411 4.91 -9.51 -17.84
N PRO A 412 4.52 -10.72 -17.42
CA PRO A 412 4.87 -11.97 -18.10
C PRO A 412 4.28 -12.10 -19.51
N TRP A 413 3.32 -11.25 -19.88
CA TRP A 413 2.77 -11.21 -21.24
C TRP A 413 3.66 -10.46 -22.25
N LEU A 414 4.67 -9.72 -21.78
CA LEU A 414 5.65 -9.02 -22.61
C LEU A 414 6.99 -9.75 -22.63
N ASP A 415 7.55 -10.05 -21.46
CA ASP A 415 8.71 -10.92 -21.31
C ASP A 415 8.58 -11.73 -20.02
N ALA A 416 8.94 -13.01 -20.10
CA ALA A 416 8.95 -13.94 -18.97
C ALA A 416 10.33 -14.55 -18.73
N ARG A 417 11.36 -14.07 -19.45
CA ARG A 417 12.75 -14.51 -19.27
C ARG A 417 13.40 -13.64 -18.22
N ALA A 418 13.85 -14.28 -17.15
CA ALA A 418 14.60 -13.59 -16.12
C ALA A 418 16.00 -13.16 -16.60
N PRO A 419 16.53 -12.04 -16.10
CA PRO A 419 17.89 -11.61 -16.40
C PRO A 419 18.92 -12.57 -15.77
N ALA A 420 20.20 -12.35 -16.09
CA ALA A 420 21.28 -13.10 -15.47
C ALA A 420 21.38 -12.82 -13.95
N ALA A 421 21.98 -13.74 -13.20
CA ALA A 421 22.28 -13.50 -11.80
C ALA A 421 23.42 -12.48 -11.67
N PRO A 422 23.37 -11.55 -10.70
CA PRO A 422 24.48 -10.64 -10.44
C PRO A 422 25.67 -11.40 -9.85
N THR A 423 26.88 -10.92 -10.15
CA THR A 423 28.12 -11.36 -9.50
C THR A 423 28.32 -10.54 -8.24
N VAL A 424 28.39 -11.19 -7.08
CA VAL A 424 28.40 -10.54 -5.77
C VAL A 424 29.75 -10.70 -5.08
N THR A 425 30.23 -9.63 -4.47
CA THR A 425 31.40 -9.61 -3.60
C THR A 425 31.05 -9.00 -2.25
N THR A 426 31.62 -9.53 -1.17
CA THR A 426 31.34 -9.08 0.19
C THR A 426 32.61 -8.82 0.98
N LYS A 427 32.58 -7.80 1.85
CA LYS A 427 33.65 -7.52 2.81
C LYS A 427 33.05 -7.06 4.14
N THR A 428 33.47 -7.68 5.24
CA THR A 428 33.13 -7.20 6.58
C THR A 428 34.11 -6.10 7.00
N ALA A 429 33.60 -4.93 7.40
CA ALA A 429 34.36 -3.83 7.96
C ALA A 429 33.45 -2.94 8.81
N ASP A 430 34.01 -2.27 9.82
CA ASP A 430 33.32 -1.23 10.61
C ASP A 430 31.96 -1.65 11.20
N GLY A 431 31.83 -2.93 11.58
CA GLY A 431 30.58 -3.48 12.12
C GLY A 431 29.50 -3.81 11.09
N ASN A 432 29.80 -3.70 9.80
CA ASN A 432 28.90 -3.94 8.67
C ASN A 432 29.45 -5.01 7.71
N LEU A 433 28.55 -5.61 6.94
CA LEU A 433 28.85 -6.35 5.73
C LEU A 433 28.62 -5.42 4.54
N HIS A 434 29.71 -5.00 3.90
CA HIS A 434 29.65 -4.28 2.64
C HIS A 434 29.46 -5.28 1.51
N ILE A 435 28.45 -5.05 0.69
CA ILE A 435 28.06 -5.89 -0.44
C ILE A 435 28.22 -5.03 -1.69
N SER A 436 28.85 -5.57 -2.72
CA SER A 436 28.89 -4.94 -4.05
C SER A 436 28.62 -5.97 -5.13
N TRP A 437 28.05 -5.53 -6.25
CA TRP A 437 27.69 -6.42 -7.34
C TRP A 437 27.97 -5.82 -8.71
N THR A 438 28.11 -6.71 -9.69
CA THR A 438 28.14 -6.38 -11.12
C THR A 438 27.15 -7.25 -11.87
N HIS A 439 26.67 -6.76 -13.02
CA HIS A 439 25.78 -7.51 -13.91
C HIS A 439 26.38 -7.55 -15.32
N PRO A 440 26.28 -8.67 -16.04
CA PRO A 440 26.82 -8.78 -17.41
C PRO A 440 26.10 -7.87 -18.41
N ASP A 441 24.85 -7.51 -18.15
CA ASP A 441 24.08 -6.54 -18.93
C ASP A 441 23.36 -5.54 -18.01
N PRO A 442 24.04 -4.47 -17.55
CA PRO A 442 23.41 -3.50 -16.64
C PRO A 442 22.21 -2.76 -17.25
N SER A 443 22.11 -2.71 -18.58
CA SER A 443 21.04 -1.98 -19.27
C SER A 443 19.69 -2.69 -19.20
N ASP A 444 19.70 -4.00 -19.03
CA ASP A 444 18.52 -4.85 -18.85
C ASP A 444 17.98 -4.78 -17.41
N VAL A 445 18.81 -4.37 -16.43
CA VAL A 445 18.45 -4.37 -15.01
C VAL A 445 17.73 -3.08 -14.63
N GLY A 446 16.47 -3.20 -14.22
CA GLY A 446 15.68 -2.10 -13.65
C GLY A 446 15.90 -1.92 -12.14
N ARG A 447 16.07 -3.02 -11.40
CA ARG A 447 16.26 -3.02 -9.94
C ARG A 447 17.21 -4.13 -9.49
N THR A 448 17.82 -3.98 -8.33
CA THR A 448 18.55 -5.06 -7.63
C THR A 448 17.94 -5.25 -6.24
N VAL A 449 17.78 -6.51 -5.80
CA VAL A 449 17.31 -6.82 -4.45
C VAL A 449 18.43 -7.45 -3.65
N VAL A 450 18.69 -6.90 -2.46
CA VAL A 450 19.60 -7.46 -1.47
C VAL A 450 18.77 -8.04 -0.33
N TYR A 451 18.72 -9.37 -0.27
CA TYR A 451 18.11 -10.12 0.81
C TYR A 451 19.15 -10.38 1.91
N TYR A 452 18.76 -10.22 3.16
CA TYR A 452 19.64 -10.47 4.30
C TYR A 452 18.89 -11.05 5.49
N ARG A 453 19.59 -11.88 6.27
CA ARG A 453 18.96 -12.74 7.26
C ARG A 453 19.57 -12.62 8.65
N TYR A 454 18.72 -12.35 9.64
CA TYR A 454 19.05 -12.47 11.06
C TYR A 454 18.16 -13.54 11.69
N GLY A 455 18.77 -14.56 12.30
CA GLY A 455 18.04 -15.69 12.87
C GLY A 455 17.16 -16.39 11.82
N SER A 456 15.85 -16.44 12.06
CA SER A 456 14.90 -17.09 11.14
C SER A 456 14.33 -16.16 10.05
N GLN A 457 14.50 -14.85 10.16
CA GLN A 457 13.80 -13.85 9.35
C GLN A 457 14.67 -13.33 8.20
N TRP A 458 14.14 -13.39 6.99
CA TRP A 458 14.68 -12.66 5.83
C TRP A 458 14.09 -11.25 5.79
N ASN A 459 14.95 -10.29 5.48
CA ASN A 459 14.62 -8.90 5.18
C ASN A 459 15.19 -8.56 3.81
N GLN A 460 14.87 -7.37 3.30
CA GLN A 460 15.30 -6.96 1.97
C GLN A 460 15.48 -5.45 1.86
N ASN A 461 16.44 -5.07 1.02
CA ASN A 461 16.57 -3.73 0.46
C ASN A 461 16.37 -3.83 -1.06
N ILE A 462 15.60 -2.90 -1.64
CA ILE A 462 15.36 -2.83 -3.08
C ILE A 462 16.01 -1.55 -3.60
N HIS A 463 16.88 -1.70 -4.60
CA HIS A 463 17.71 -0.62 -5.11
C HIS A 463 17.41 -0.32 -6.58
N GLY A 464 17.56 0.95 -6.96
CA GLY A 464 17.53 1.41 -8.35
C GLY A 464 18.66 0.82 -9.20
N ASN A 465 18.57 0.97 -10.51
CA ASN A 465 19.55 0.48 -11.49
C ASN A 465 20.95 1.10 -11.34
N ASN A 466 21.05 2.32 -10.81
CA ASN A 466 22.32 3.03 -10.66
C ASN A 466 23.07 2.69 -9.35
N VAL A 467 22.51 1.84 -8.49
CA VAL A 467 23.12 1.42 -7.23
C VAL A 467 23.76 0.05 -7.41
N THR A 468 25.03 -0.06 -7.00
CA THR A 468 25.85 -1.29 -7.16
C THR A 468 26.45 -1.79 -5.84
N LYS A 469 26.05 -1.18 -4.73
CA LYS A 469 26.54 -1.51 -3.39
C LYS A 469 25.46 -1.30 -2.33
N ASP A 470 25.56 -2.07 -1.25
CA ASP A 470 24.71 -1.96 -0.07
C ASP A 470 25.52 -2.32 1.19
N GLU A 471 25.04 -1.89 2.34
CA GLU A 471 25.69 -2.11 3.64
C GLU A 471 24.67 -2.65 4.64
N ILE A 472 24.95 -3.85 5.17
CA ILE A 472 24.06 -4.53 6.10
C ILE A 472 24.76 -4.68 7.45
N PRO A 473 24.17 -4.26 8.57
CA PRO A 473 24.79 -4.41 9.89
C PRO A 473 25.19 -5.86 10.18
N ALA A 474 26.40 -6.11 10.67
CA ALA A 474 26.81 -7.47 11.03
C ALA A 474 26.00 -8.02 12.21
N PHE A 475 25.51 -7.12 13.09
CA PHE A 475 24.71 -7.43 14.25
C PHE A 475 23.53 -6.46 14.39
N ILE A 476 22.39 -6.98 14.82
CA ILE A 476 21.24 -6.17 15.26
C ILE A 476 20.86 -6.53 16.69
N VAL A 477 20.21 -5.61 17.39
CA VAL A 477 19.72 -5.86 18.75
C VAL A 477 18.57 -6.88 18.73
N ASN A 478 18.64 -7.90 19.58
CA ASN A 478 17.62 -8.93 19.75
C ASN A 478 16.42 -8.40 20.57
N ARG A 479 15.70 -7.43 20.01
CA ARG A 479 14.61 -6.71 20.70
C ARG A 479 13.52 -7.64 21.24
N THR A 480 13.23 -8.76 20.56
CA THR A 480 12.23 -9.75 21.01
C THR A 480 12.63 -10.42 22.30
N LEU A 481 13.90 -10.82 22.46
CA LEU A 481 14.39 -11.40 23.70
C LEU A 481 14.50 -10.34 24.80
N LEU A 482 15.11 -9.19 24.48
CA LEU A 482 15.40 -8.15 25.46
C LEU A 482 14.12 -7.51 26.03
N SER A 483 13.07 -7.34 25.24
CA SER A 483 11.77 -6.83 25.73
C SER A 483 11.07 -7.75 26.73
N ARG A 484 11.46 -9.03 26.80
CA ARG A 484 10.90 -10.05 27.71
C ARG A 484 11.86 -10.45 28.83
N THR A 485 13.07 -9.91 28.82
CA THR A 485 14.14 -10.25 29.76
C THR A 485 14.46 -9.02 30.57
N ARG A 486 14.71 -9.16 31.87
CA ARG A 486 15.21 -8.04 32.68
C ARG A 486 16.68 -7.79 32.37
N ARG A 487 17.13 -6.53 32.41
CA ARG A 487 18.50 -6.13 32.04
C ARG A 487 19.55 -6.96 32.76
N GLU A 488 19.38 -7.18 34.06
CA GLU A 488 20.28 -7.94 34.92
C GLU A 488 20.42 -9.42 34.52
N ASN A 489 19.48 -9.96 33.74
CA ASN A 489 19.48 -11.36 33.29
C ASN A 489 20.12 -11.55 31.90
N VAL A 490 20.49 -10.47 31.22
CA VAL A 490 21.20 -10.53 29.94
C VAL A 490 22.70 -10.56 30.24
N LYS A 491 23.34 -11.72 30.05
CA LYS A 491 24.73 -11.96 30.48
C LYS A 491 25.74 -12.01 29.35
N SER A 492 25.28 -12.02 28.10
CA SER A 492 26.13 -12.35 26.95
C SER A 492 25.64 -11.70 25.66
N ALA A 493 26.57 -11.53 24.71
CA ALA A 493 26.30 -10.89 23.42
C ALA A 493 25.35 -11.73 22.55
N ASP A 494 25.39 -13.07 22.61
CA ASP A 494 24.50 -13.95 21.86
C ASP A 494 23.03 -13.90 22.33
N GLN A 495 22.79 -13.40 23.55
CA GLN A 495 21.45 -13.06 24.02
C GLN A 495 21.01 -11.68 23.51
N ALA A 496 21.91 -10.69 23.56
CA ALA A 496 21.57 -9.30 23.24
C ALA A 496 21.52 -9.00 21.74
N PHE A 497 22.22 -9.77 20.91
CA PHE A 497 22.36 -9.51 19.48
C PHE A 497 21.89 -10.69 18.63
N GLN A 498 21.40 -10.38 17.44
CA GLN A 498 21.25 -11.32 16.34
C GLN A 498 22.34 -11.03 15.32
N LYS A 499 23.07 -12.06 14.92
CA LYS A 499 24.14 -11.99 13.93
C LYS A 499 23.58 -12.18 12.52
N LEU A 500 24.14 -11.46 11.55
CA LEU A 500 23.88 -11.67 10.13
C LEU A 500 24.35 -13.08 9.74
N ASP A 501 23.44 -13.88 9.21
CA ASP A 501 23.67 -15.31 8.90
C ASP A 501 23.94 -15.53 7.42
N SER A 502 23.10 -14.95 6.57
CA SER A 502 23.09 -15.18 5.14
C SER A 502 22.70 -13.91 4.40
N ILE A 503 23.22 -13.76 3.19
CA ILE A 503 22.74 -12.79 2.21
C ILE A 503 22.32 -13.50 0.93
N ALA A 504 21.55 -12.80 0.11
CA ALA A 504 21.20 -13.22 -1.24
C ALA A 504 21.01 -11.98 -2.10
N VAL A 505 21.43 -12.01 -3.37
CA VAL A 505 21.25 -10.87 -4.28
C VAL A 505 20.61 -11.36 -5.58
N SER A 506 19.63 -10.62 -6.09
CA SER A 506 19.00 -10.84 -7.40
C SER A 506 18.92 -9.55 -8.20
N ALA A 507 18.90 -9.70 -9.52
CA ALA A 507 18.63 -8.62 -10.45
C ALA A 507 17.19 -8.76 -10.95
N VAL A 508 16.52 -7.63 -11.16
CA VAL A 508 15.16 -7.56 -11.69
C VAL A 508 15.20 -6.73 -12.96
N ASP A 509 14.69 -7.28 -14.06
CA ASP A 509 14.65 -6.58 -15.34
C ASP A 509 13.58 -5.48 -15.37
N ARG A 510 13.49 -4.74 -16.47
CA ARG A 510 12.48 -3.68 -16.64
C ARG A 510 11.05 -4.20 -16.85
N PHE A 511 10.87 -5.50 -17.05
CA PHE A 511 9.57 -6.18 -17.10
C PHE A 511 9.16 -6.72 -15.72
N GLY A 512 10.04 -6.67 -14.73
CA GLY A 512 9.83 -7.16 -13.37
C GLY A 512 10.24 -8.62 -13.14
N ASN A 513 10.85 -9.30 -14.11
CA ASN A 513 11.34 -10.67 -13.94
C ASN A 513 12.61 -10.66 -13.08
N GLU A 514 12.66 -11.55 -12.09
CA GLU A 514 13.76 -11.65 -11.15
C GLU A 514 14.67 -12.82 -11.49
N SER A 515 15.99 -12.57 -11.50
CA SER A 515 17.00 -13.58 -11.77
C SER A 515 17.08 -14.65 -10.69
N VAL A 516 17.83 -15.72 -10.99
CA VAL A 516 18.22 -16.69 -9.97
C VAL A 516 18.99 -15.96 -8.87
N ILE A 517 18.60 -16.21 -7.62
CA ILE A 517 19.17 -15.55 -6.45
C ILE A 517 20.59 -16.08 -6.15
N SER A 518 21.56 -15.18 -6.14
CA SER A 518 22.95 -15.43 -5.71
C SER A 518 23.04 -15.46 -4.18
N LYS A 519 22.82 -16.63 -3.56
CA LYS A 519 22.85 -16.83 -2.10
C LYS A 519 24.27 -17.09 -1.57
N MET A 520 24.63 -16.44 -0.46
CA MET A 520 25.93 -16.57 0.20
C MET A 520 25.76 -16.65 1.73
N ALA A 521 26.45 -17.59 2.37
CA ALA A 521 26.54 -17.63 3.84
C ALA A 521 27.56 -16.58 4.31
N VAL A 522 27.26 -15.88 5.41
CA VAL A 522 28.18 -14.92 6.00
C VAL A 522 29.06 -15.66 7.02
N THR A 523 30.26 -16.03 6.58
CA THR A 523 31.23 -16.78 7.40
C THR A 523 32.23 -15.87 8.08
N GLY A 524 32.72 -16.26 9.26
CA GLY A 524 33.79 -15.54 9.97
C GLY A 524 33.33 -14.52 11.00
N LEU A 525 32.04 -14.13 11.02
CA LEU A 525 31.47 -13.33 12.11
C LEU A 525 31.24 -14.17 13.36
N THR A 526 31.70 -13.70 14.52
CA THR A 526 31.48 -14.29 15.85
C THR A 526 30.87 -13.27 16.79
N PHE A 527 30.23 -13.69 17.89
CA PHE A 527 29.70 -12.74 18.88
C PHE A 527 30.80 -11.95 19.63
N ALA A 528 32.08 -12.29 19.44
CA ALA A 528 33.19 -11.46 19.89
C ALA A 528 33.33 -10.17 19.06
N ASP A 529 32.80 -10.15 17.84
CA ASP A 529 32.80 -9.00 16.93
C ASP A 529 31.58 -8.09 17.14
N ALA A 530 30.68 -8.44 18.07
CA ALA A 530 29.48 -7.66 18.37
C ALA A 530 29.83 -6.34 19.09
N PRO A 531 28.97 -5.31 18.98
CA PRO A 531 29.12 -4.10 19.77
C PRO A 531 29.19 -4.39 21.28
N ALA A 532 29.82 -3.49 22.03
CA ALA A 532 29.92 -3.63 23.48
C ALA A 532 28.53 -3.78 24.12
N LEU A 533 28.38 -4.80 24.97
CA LEU A 533 27.09 -5.22 25.53
C LEU A 533 26.44 -4.12 26.38
N GLU A 534 27.17 -3.56 27.35
CA GLU A 534 26.57 -2.64 28.33
C GLU A 534 26.02 -1.34 27.73
N PRO A 535 26.72 -0.63 26.82
CA PRO A 535 26.14 0.55 26.17
C PRO A 535 24.83 0.25 25.45
N VAL A 536 24.76 -0.88 24.73
CA VAL A 536 23.56 -1.29 23.98
C VAL A 536 22.41 -1.67 24.91
N LEU A 537 22.69 -2.41 26.00
CA LEU A 537 21.67 -2.72 27.00
C LEU A 537 21.18 -1.46 27.71
N ALA A 538 22.08 -0.54 28.09
CA ALA A 538 21.69 0.74 28.69
C ALA A 538 20.73 1.50 27.77
N GLU A 539 21.12 1.72 26.51
CA GLU A 539 20.29 2.42 25.53
C GLU A 539 18.93 1.73 25.32
N PHE A 540 18.91 0.41 25.15
CA PHE A 540 17.66 -0.33 24.92
C PHE A 540 16.71 -0.23 26.12
N TYR A 541 17.20 -0.49 27.34
CA TYR A 541 16.35 -0.48 28.55
C TYR A 541 15.99 0.94 29.00
N ASP A 542 16.87 1.93 28.81
CA ASP A 542 16.55 3.33 29.06
C ASP A 542 15.51 3.85 28.05
N GLY A 543 15.57 3.42 26.79
CA GLY A 543 14.52 3.69 25.80
C GLY A 543 13.19 3.01 26.10
N MET A 544 13.19 1.88 26.82
CA MET A 544 11.97 1.23 27.32
C MET A 544 11.42 1.86 28.60
N ARG A 545 12.21 2.65 29.33
CA ARG A 545 11.69 3.46 30.43
C ARG A 545 10.77 4.49 29.80
N ARG A 546 9.47 4.18 29.82
CA ARG A 546 8.45 5.13 29.42
C ARG A 546 8.71 6.42 30.22
N PRO A 547 8.66 7.61 29.59
CA PRO A 547 8.53 8.82 30.38
C PRO A 547 7.36 8.60 31.34
N PRO A 548 7.43 9.11 32.59
CA PRO A 548 6.27 9.07 33.45
C PRO A 548 5.12 9.63 32.63
N LEU A 549 4.12 8.79 32.34
CA LEU A 549 2.89 9.28 31.75
C LEU A 549 2.43 10.40 32.68
N PRO A 550 2.02 11.57 32.16
CA PRO A 550 1.35 12.55 32.99
C PRO A 550 0.29 11.79 33.78
N VAL A 551 0.28 11.94 35.11
CA VAL A 551 -0.81 11.41 35.94
C VAL A 551 -2.09 11.74 35.19
N PRO A 552 -2.92 10.76 34.82
CA PRO A 552 -4.13 11.04 34.07
C PRO A 552 -4.87 12.16 34.80
N ALA A 553 -5.40 13.15 34.06
CA ALA A 553 -6.15 14.26 34.66
C ALA A 553 -7.41 13.81 35.44
N VAL A 554 -7.65 12.49 35.48
CA VAL A 554 -8.78 11.81 36.08
C VAL A 554 -8.25 10.71 37.00
N THR A 555 -8.59 10.80 38.28
CA THR A 555 -8.36 9.75 39.26
C THR A 555 -9.47 8.69 39.12
N PRO A 556 -9.15 7.41 38.84
CA PRO A 556 -10.14 6.32 38.78
C PRO A 556 -10.94 6.21 40.09
N GLY A 557 -12.20 5.83 39.98
CA GLY A 557 -13.12 5.79 41.12
C GLY A 557 -12.65 4.89 42.28
N VAL A 558 -11.94 3.79 41.99
CA VAL A 558 -11.37 2.92 43.04
C VAL A 558 -10.32 3.64 43.88
N ASN A 559 -9.49 4.50 43.28
CA ASN A 559 -8.50 5.29 44.00
C ASN A 559 -9.21 6.33 44.88
N VAL A 560 -10.17 7.08 44.33
CA VAL A 560 -10.99 8.04 45.12
C VAL A 560 -11.72 7.33 46.27
N LEU A 561 -12.26 6.13 46.04
CA LEU A 561 -12.95 5.35 47.06
C LEU A 561 -12.01 4.95 48.21
N VAL A 562 -10.80 4.48 47.90
CA VAL A 562 -9.85 4.01 48.92
C VAL A 562 -9.18 5.18 49.65
N ASP A 563 -8.89 6.26 48.94
CA ASP A 563 -8.14 7.40 49.48
C ASP A 563 -9.05 8.38 50.23
N ASP A 564 -10.22 8.71 49.68
CA ASP A 564 -11.07 9.80 50.18
C ASP A 564 -12.37 9.32 50.86
N HIS A 565 -12.86 8.13 50.51
CA HIS A 565 -14.20 7.65 50.91
C HIS A 565 -14.20 6.22 51.49
N LEU A 566 -13.10 5.84 52.15
CA LEU A 566 -12.96 4.48 52.67
C LEU A 566 -14.04 4.15 53.71
N ASP A 567 -14.58 5.17 54.39
CA ASP A 567 -15.69 5.07 55.35
C ASP A 567 -16.96 4.44 54.74
N LEU A 568 -17.17 4.54 53.42
CA LEU A 568 -18.32 3.93 52.74
C LEU A 568 -18.29 2.39 52.81
N ILE A 569 -17.10 1.80 52.87
CA ILE A 569 -16.88 0.34 52.79
C ILE A 569 -16.11 -0.24 53.98
N ARG A 570 -15.48 0.58 54.83
CA ARG A 570 -14.66 0.13 55.96
C ARG A 570 -15.47 -0.72 56.93
N GLY A 571 -14.96 -1.90 57.26
CA GLY A 571 -15.59 -2.86 58.19
C GLY A 571 -16.85 -3.55 57.65
N LYS A 572 -17.29 -3.24 56.44
CA LYS A 572 -18.43 -3.88 55.77
C LYS A 572 -17.96 -5.07 54.95
N ARG A 573 -18.82 -6.08 54.78
CA ARG A 573 -18.61 -7.16 53.82
C ARG A 573 -18.90 -6.64 52.41
N VAL A 574 -17.85 -6.49 51.61
CA VAL A 574 -17.91 -5.87 50.28
C VAL A 574 -18.06 -6.94 49.20
N GLY A 575 -19.03 -6.76 48.32
CA GLY A 575 -19.12 -7.46 47.04
C GLY A 575 -18.64 -6.57 45.90
N LEU A 576 -18.02 -7.14 44.87
CA LEU A 576 -17.54 -6.38 43.71
C LEU A 576 -18.00 -7.02 42.38
N ILE A 577 -18.74 -6.24 41.59
CA ILE A 577 -19.02 -6.54 40.18
C ILE A 577 -17.94 -5.87 39.32
N THR A 578 -17.18 -6.65 38.55
CA THR A 578 -16.03 -6.12 37.82
C THR A 578 -15.60 -6.95 36.60
N ASN A 579 -14.63 -6.43 35.85
CA ASN A 579 -14.01 -7.06 34.69
C ASN A 579 -12.51 -6.62 34.59
N PRO A 580 -11.74 -7.13 33.60
CA PRO A 580 -10.32 -6.82 33.48
C PRO A 580 -9.99 -5.34 33.19
N SER A 581 -10.96 -4.52 32.78
CA SER A 581 -10.71 -3.09 32.54
C SER A 581 -10.72 -2.26 33.83
N ALA A 582 -11.21 -2.79 34.94
CA ALA A 582 -11.22 -2.10 36.22
C ALA A 582 -9.84 -2.11 36.88
N VAL A 583 -9.10 -1.01 36.68
CA VAL A 583 -7.75 -0.81 37.22
C VAL A 583 -7.58 0.58 37.85
N GLY A 584 -6.74 0.67 38.88
CA GLY A 584 -6.34 1.93 39.49
C GLY A 584 -5.30 2.70 38.67
N THR A 585 -4.89 3.88 39.17
CA THR A 585 -3.85 4.74 38.55
C THR A 585 -2.53 4.03 38.26
N ASP A 586 -2.19 3.00 39.04
CA ASP A 586 -0.99 2.19 38.91
C ASP A 586 -1.18 0.89 38.09
N MET A 587 -2.33 0.78 37.41
CA MET A 587 -2.75 -0.38 36.61
C MET A 587 -2.95 -1.68 37.43
N ARG A 588 -2.96 -1.64 38.77
CA ARG A 588 -3.41 -2.79 39.58
C ARG A 588 -4.92 -2.96 39.44
N SER A 589 -5.40 -4.20 39.42
CA SER A 589 -6.84 -4.46 39.34
C SER A 589 -7.57 -3.94 40.58
N THR A 590 -8.81 -3.50 40.41
CA THR A 590 -9.67 -3.09 41.54
C THR A 590 -9.84 -4.21 42.57
N ILE A 591 -9.84 -5.47 42.12
CA ILE A 591 -9.86 -6.67 42.99
C ILE A 591 -8.67 -6.64 43.96
N ASP A 592 -7.46 -6.49 43.42
CA ASP A 592 -6.23 -6.56 44.20
C ASP A 592 -6.08 -5.33 45.11
N ILE A 593 -6.50 -4.15 44.63
CA ILE A 593 -6.52 -2.91 45.43
C ILE A 593 -7.43 -3.10 46.64
N LEU A 594 -8.69 -3.51 46.45
CA LEU A 594 -9.64 -3.68 47.56
C LEU A 594 -9.24 -4.83 48.50
N ALA A 595 -8.77 -5.96 47.97
CA ALA A 595 -8.36 -7.10 48.79
C ALA A 595 -7.12 -6.80 49.67
N THR A 596 -6.27 -5.86 49.26
CA THR A 596 -5.05 -5.48 50.01
C THR A 596 -5.22 -4.19 50.82
N THR A 597 -6.35 -3.50 50.70
CA THR A 597 -6.61 -2.26 51.44
C THR A 597 -7.02 -2.59 52.88
N GLN A 598 -6.25 -2.09 53.84
CA GLN A 598 -6.52 -2.33 55.25
C GLN A 598 -7.90 -1.78 55.66
N GLY A 599 -8.71 -2.62 56.32
CA GLY A 599 -10.06 -2.25 56.77
C GLY A 599 -11.16 -2.53 55.74
N VAL A 600 -10.83 -2.99 54.53
CA VAL A 600 -11.79 -3.51 53.55
C VAL A 600 -11.92 -5.01 53.72
N ASN A 601 -13.15 -5.53 53.77
CA ASN A 601 -13.44 -6.95 53.83
C ASN A 601 -14.14 -7.39 52.53
N LEU A 602 -13.36 -7.68 51.49
CA LEU A 602 -13.89 -8.13 50.19
C LEU A 602 -14.24 -9.63 50.25
N VAL A 603 -15.52 -9.96 50.11
CA VAL A 603 -16.04 -11.32 50.39
C VAL A 603 -16.59 -12.04 49.16
N ALA A 604 -16.90 -11.33 48.08
CA ALA A 604 -17.48 -11.92 46.87
C ALA A 604 -17.15 -11.10 45.62
N LEU A 605 -16.83 -11.79 44.53
CA LEU A 605 -16.56 -11.23 43.20
C LEU A 605 -17.61 -11.69 42.21
N PHE A 606 -18.02 -10.81 41.30
CA PHE A 606 -19.02 -11.10 40.28
C PHE A 606 -18.49 -10.70 38.90
N GLY A 607 -18.42 -11.66 37.99
CA GLY A 607 -17.93 -11.46 36.62
C GLY A 607 -19.01 -11.70 35.57
N ALA A 608 -18.99 -10.91 34.49
CA ALA A 608 -19.84 -11.12 33.32
C ALA A 608 -19.25 -12.20 32.38
N GLU A 609 -19.42 -12.07 31.06
CA GLU A 609 -19.10 -13.08 30.03
C GLU A 609 -17.64 -13.57 30.00
N HIS A 610 -16.68 -12.72 30.40
CA HIS A 610 -15.24 -13.07 30.41
C HIS A 610 -14.65 -13.10 31.81
N GLY A 611 -15.51 -13.02 32.83
CA GLY A 611 -15.11 -13.06 34.22
C GLY A 611 -14.36 -11.83 34.71
N VAL A 612 -13.91 -11.94 35.95
CA VAL A 612 -13.27 -10.82 36.66
C VAL A 612 -11.81 -10.62 36.25
N ARG A 613 -11.14 -11.64 35.69
CA ARG A 613 -9.73 -11.57 35.22
C ARG A 613 -9.49 -11.87 33.72
N GLY A 614 -10.55 -12.13 32.93
CA GLY A 614 -10.41 -12.28 31.47
C GLY A 614 -9.74 -13.57 30.99
N ALA A 615 -9.47 -14.51 31.89
CA ALA A 615 -8.73 -15.75 31.61
C ALA A 615 -9.58 -16.85 30.94
N GLN A 616 -10.90 -16.65 30.81
CA GLN A 616 -11.86 -17.63 30.27
C GLN A 616 -12.91 -16.93 29.40
N HIS A 617 -13.42 -17.63 28.37
CA HIS A 617 -14.46 -17.14 27.46
C HIS A 617 -15.73 -17.98 27.64
N GLY A 618 -16.88 -17.35 27.90
CA GLY A 618 -18.17 -18.01 28.11
C GLY A 618 -18.57 -18.16 29.58
N ARG A 619 -19.58 -19.00 29.87
CA ARG A 619 -20.10 -19.22 31.24
C ARG A 619 -19.00 -19.64 32.20
N ILE A 620 -18.82 -18.87 33.27
CA ILE A 620 -17.87 -19.20 34.34
C ILE A 620 -18.59 -20.05 35.39
N PHE A 621 -17.85 -20.99 35.98
CA PHE A 621 -18.28 -21.95 36.98
C PHE A 621 -19.26 -21.33 38.02
N SER A 622 -20.47 -21.88 38.08
CA SER A 622 -21.63 -21.30 38.79
C SER A 622 -21.63 -21.54 40.31
N GLY A 623 -20.49 -21.92 40.90
CA GLY A 623 -20.38 -22.45 42.26
C GLY A 623 -19.61 -21.60 43.28
N GLY A 624 -19.07 -20.44 42.90
CA GLY A 624 -18.27 -19.61 43.82
C GLY A 624 -16.79 -20.02 43.88
N ASP A 625 -16.20 -20.39 42.76
CA ASP A 625 -14.79 -20.78 42.68
C ASP A 625 -13.88 -19.65 43.16
N LYS A 626 -12.79 -20.01 43.83
CA LYS A 626 -11.88 -19.02 44.41
C LYS A 626 -11.03 -18.34 43.34
N ASP A 627 -10.97 -17.02 43.40
CA ASP A 627 -10.00 -16.23 42.65
C ASP A 627 -8.58 -16.74 42.96
N PRO A 628 -7.78 -17.13 41.95
CA PRO A 628 -6.50 -17.80 42.18
C PRO A 628 -5.45 -16.93 42.89
N VAL A 629 -5.67 -15.61 42.95
CA VAL A 629 -4.75 -14.65 43.59
C VAL A 629 -5.18 -14.33 45.01
N THR A 630 -6.46 -13.98 45.21
CA THR A 630 -6.98 -13.50 46.50
C THR A 630 -7.68 -14.57 47.33
N GLY A 631 -8.08 -15.69 46.70
CA GLY A 631 -8.86 -16.75 47.34
C GLY A 631 -10.35 -16.41 47.54
N ILE A 632 -10.80 -15.25 47.08
CA ILE A 632 -12.18 -14.75 47.24
C ILE A 632 -13.11 -15.46 46.23
N PRO A 633 -14.31 -15.91 46.63
CA PRO A 633 -15.22 -16.60 45.72
C PRO A 633 -15.71 -15.71 44.58
N VAL A 634 -15.73 -16.25 43.36
CA VAL A 634 -16.14 -15.62 42.11
C VAL A 634 -17.44 -16.27 41.61
N TYR A 635 -18.45 -15.45 41.35
CA TYR A 635 -19.74 -15.85 40.82
C TYR A 635 -19.93 -15.30 39.40
N SER A 636 -20.45 -16.13 38.50
CA SER A 636 -20.78 -15.69 37.14
C SER A 636 -22.16 -15.05 37.08
N LEU A 637 -22.25 -13.88 36.44
CA LEU A 637 -23.49 -13.20 36.06
C LEU A 637 -23.89 -13.48 34.60
N TYR A 638 -23.27 -14.48 33.96
CA TYR A 638 -23.48 -14.83 32.56
C TYR A 638 -23.80 -16.32 32.44
N GLY A 639 -25.03 -16.67 32.07
CA GLY A 639 -25.53 -18.05 32.05
C GLY A 639 -27.04 -18.13 32.24
N ASP A 640 -27.52 -19.12 33.01
CA ASP A 640 -28.97 -19.37 33.20
C ASP A 640 -29.73 -18.20 33.87
N SER A 641 -29.00 -17.32 34.57
CA SER A 641 -29.51 -16.08 35.16
C SER A 641 -28.47 -14.97 34.97
N TRP A 642 -28.96 -13.78 34.62
CA TRP A 642 -28.17 -12.54 34.47
C TRP A 642 -28.16 -11.70 35.76
N ALA A 643 -28.71 -12.26 36.84
CA ALA A 643 -28.79 -11.66 38.16
C ALA A 643 -28.16 -12.57 39.24
N PRO A 644 -27.53 -11.99 40.28
CA PRO A 644 -26.98 -12.77 41.39
C PRO A 644 -28.10 -13.47 42.17
N LYS A 645 -27.84 -14.69 42.64
CA LYS A 645 -28.76 -15.40 43.54
C LYS A 645 -28.81 -14.73 44.91
N ARG A 646 -29.97 -14.81 45.57
CA ARG A 646 -30.17 -14.27 46.93
C ARG A 646 -29.11 -14.76 47.92
N GLU A 647 -28.81 -16.05 47.89
CA GLU A 647 -27.79 -16.69 48.75
C GLU A 647 -26.38 -16.10 48.60
N TRP A 648 -26.04 -15.56 47.41
CA TRP A 648 -24.74 -14.92 47.17
C TRP A 648 -24.69 -13.50 47.74
N LEU A 649 -25.84 -12.89 47.99
CA LEU A 649 -25.98 -11.54 48.51
C LEU A 649 -26.11 -11.51 50.04
N ASP A 650 -26.52 -12.61 50.68
CA ASP A 650 -26.70 -12.71 52.14
C ASP A 650 -25.39 -12.41 52.91
N SER A 651 -24.24 -12.61 52.25
CA SER A 651 -22.91 -12.34 52.80
C SER A 651 -22.40 -10.91 52.58
N ILE A 652 -23.16 -10.03 51.92
CA ILE A 652 -22.71 -8.72 51.44
C ILE A 652 -23.49 -7.58 52.11
N ASP A 653 -22.77 -6.62 52.68
CA ASP A 653 -23.34 -5.41 53.28
C ASP A 653 -23.32 -4.22 52.31
N VAL A 654 -22.39 -4.23 51.34
CA VAL A 654 -22.25 -3.20 50.31
C VAL A 654 -21.77 -3.81 49.00
N MET A 655 -22.41 -3.45 47.89
CA MET A 655 -22.04 -3.89 46.54
C MET A 655 -21.38 -2.73 45.79
N LEU A 656 -20.16 -2.98 45.30
CA LEU A 656 -19.44 -2.08 44.40
C LEU A 656 -19.62 -2.56 42.96
N PHE A 657 -19.74 -1.60 42.05
CA PHE A 657 -19.77 -1.83 40.61
C PHE A 657 -18.65 -1.03 39.97
N ASP A 658 -17.62 -1.72 39.48
CA ASP A 658 -16.49 -1.10 38.79
C ASP A 658 -16.20 -1.85 37.49
N ILE A 659 -16.75 -1.30 36.41
CA ILE A 659 -16.53 -1.75 35.04
C ILE A 659 -16.25 -0.48 34.23
N GLN A 660 -14.98 -0.27 33.89
CA GLN A 660 -14.59 0.90 33.11
C GLN A 660 -15.05 0.72 31.66
N GLY A 661 -15.94 1.61 31.21
CA GLY A 661 -16.45 1.64 29.84
C GLY A 661 -15.46 2.28 28.87
N VAL A 662 -15.34 1.72 27.67
CA VAL A 662 -14.45 2.24 26.59
C VAL A 662 -15.15 3.27 25.68
N GLY A 663 -16.17 3.97 26.21
CA GLY A 663 -16.88 5.04 25.50
C GLY A 663 -17.73 4.61 24.29
N SER A 664 -17.73 3.33 23.92
CA SER A 664 -18.62 2.75 22.91
C SER A 664 -19.01 1.33 23.32
N ALA A 665 -20.30 1.03 23.37
CA ALA A 665 -20.76 -0.36 23.51
C ALA A 665 -20.78 -0.98 22.11
N TRP A 666 -20.09 -2.10 21.93
CA TRP A 666 -19.97 -2.80 20.63
C TRP A 666 -21.29 -3.34 20.06
N TYR A 667 -22.43 -3.11 20.75
CA TYR A 667 -23.78 -3.54 20.35
C TYR A 667 -24.84 -2.44 20.29
N THR A 668 -24.47 -1.15 20.35
CA THR A 668 -25.43 -0.03 20.14
C THR A 668 -25.36 0.55 18.73
N PHE A 669 -25.34 -0.31 17.73
CA PHE A 669 -25.80 0.03 16.38
C PHE A 669 -26.95 -0.94 16.05
N LYS A 670 -28.17 -0.42 16.10
CA LYS A 670 -29.32 -1.05 15.45
C LYS A 670 -29.44 -0.52 14.03
#